data_AF-L7UGD5-F1
#
_entry.id   AF-L7UGD5-F1
#
_cell.length_a   1.000
_cell.length_b   1.000
_cell.length_c   1.000
_cell.angle_alpha   90.00
_cell.angle_beta   90.00
_cell.angle_gamma   90.00
#
_symmetry.space_group_name_H-M   'P 1'
#
loop_
_entity.id
_entity.type
_entity.pdbx_description
1 polymer ?
#
loop_
_entity_poly.entity_id
_entity_poly.type
_entity_poly.pdbx_seq_one_letter_code
_entity_poly.pdbx_strand_id
1 'polypeptide(L)'
;MRHHPPRSAAPPPRPSSWSRTASRLAGAGLLLASLNPALASAPHSERGGLQTSALADQPSTTAAVLDPLRSLAITDFQTLSLISLQRVMDQLAQQGPTPGFTGEQLFRQLWDTQNPAPGQPDLPHGAHCSDNGGTLNGAPYTCRPNEGAEAILGPESVIARYNPIGLFNRFDLAPPDGAHCGEYRIVFARGLGSSRRNMVIFEAVVPNPRPDLGLEGCRPIAQTWASLSTLTDPAARGALVKSFFMDATGPGQPPVIHVNHLGNNALSAGQIRTNQFLQGPGASFPWLLREFKLRQQCLPGGGCPLRFVPVTVKANPRGDFFNVRNTSPLAVSFRAHFITQVASLAVNDINRFNYEVPDLYNAAQSDSEGVLASDNYLNEFLLAPPNNSFAQAITTELQRIGSTLRPEHLVARAQSLSCAGCHNLSSNTDLGGPVSFFPDLRSAFTHNTELPADGFPPEDPHFTLSNMLQDTFLPFRQQLLGAFLDTPALGVVQHHLDSRIRTVVAGQPFTAEVTVSNTGATLWRPGNATRGVSLEGGQDLTLAPGDTILLGQRKTFTLTLTAPMTPGNKTYRWRMHLDGVPFGDELRLPVFVKIPAFGAELVSQSPVPDTVANGESFQFSVRMRNRGTTTWSPQMPVELVSQHPTENHLWGVARIPLQPSQVVAPGEEATFTFTAVAPDLTGSYPFEWRLAQGTSVFGQGTTPRTVVVSPPLTCDSCTWGLDCPQTCPPPIE
;
A
#
# COMPACT_ATOMS: atom_id res chain seq x y z
N MET A 1 -5.18 -92.20 17.56
CA MET A 1 -4.46 -92.02 16.27
C MET A 1 -4.21 -90.55 16.05
N ARG A 2 -3.11 -90.24 15.38
CA ARG A 2 -2.37 -88.97 15.35
C ARG A 2 -3.04 -87.83 14.57
N HIS A 3 -2.50 -86.63 14.86
CA HIS A 3 -2.32 -85.42 14.02
C HIS A 3 -3.32 -84.30 14.28
N HIS A 4 -2.96 -83.02 14.43
CA HIS A 4 -1.72 -82.25 14.74
C HIS A 4 -2.21 -80.82 15.10
N PRO A 5 -1.44 -79.95 15.80
CA PRO A 5 -1.99 -78.81 16.54
C PRO A 5 -2.14 -77.51 15.71
N PRO A 6 -2.93 -76.52 16.20
CA PRO A 6 -3.32 -75.34 15.42
C PRO A 6 -2.25 -74.24 15.39
N ARG A 7 -2.21 -73.51 14.28
CA ARG A 7 -1.35 -72.36 13.99
C ARG A 7 -1.73 -71.13 14.82
N SER A 8 -0.70 -70.43 15.28
CA SER A 8 -0.70 -69.16 15.99
C SER A 8 -1.20 -67.99 15.13
N ALA A 9 -1.87 -67.05 15.80
CA ALA A 9 -2.37 -65.80 15.25
C ALA A 9 -1.23 -64.85 14.84
N ALA A 10 -1.37 -64.23 13.66
CA ALA A 10 -0.50 -63.15 13.17
C ALA A 10 -0.98 -61.77 13.70
N PRO A 11 -0.07 -60.81 13.91
CA PRO A 11 -0.40 -59.46 14.42
C PRO A 11 -1.00 -58.55 13.32
N PRO A 12 -1.72 -57.47 13.70
CA PRO A 12 -2.36 -56.56 12.75
C PRO A 12 -1.35 -55.70 11.96
N PRO A 13 -1.72 -55.19 10.78
CA PRO A 13 -0.81 -54.44 9.91
C PRO A 13 -0.56 -53.02 10.43
N ARG A 14 0.68 -52.53 10.23
CA ARG A 14 1.11 -51.16 10.52
C ARG A 14 0.50 -50.16 9.52
N PRO A 15 0.15 -48.93 9.94
CA PRO A 15 -0.35 -47.90 9.04
C PRO A 15 0.74 -47.35 8.12
N SER A 16 0.36 -47.09 6.87
CA SER A 16 1.21 -46.61 5.78
C SER A 16 1.69 -45.16 5.98
N SER A 17 2.88 -44.87 5.45
CA SER A 17 3.64 -43.62 5.59
C SER A 17 3.09 -42.41 4.83
N TRP A 18 1.88 -42.50 4.26
CA TRP A 18 1.32 -41.46 3.37
C TRP A 18 0.59 -40.32 4.12
N SER A 19 0.28 -40.49 5.40
CA SER A 19 -0.42 -39.48 6.22
C SER A 19 0.51 -38.43 6.86
N ARG A 20 1.83 -38.65 6.85
CA ARG A 20 2.81 -37.76 7.52
C ARG A 20 3.37 -36.66 6.62
N THR A 21 3.28 -36.78 5.30
CA THR A 21 3.79 -35.77 4.35
C THR A 21 2.78 -34.66 4.07
N ALA A 22 1.48 -34.96 3.98
CA ALA A 22 0.43 -33.95 3.82
C ALA A 22 0.29 -33.00 5.03
N SER A 23 0.50 -33.54 6.25
CA SER A 23 0.41 -32.76 7.50
C SER A 23 1.57 -31.78 7.69
N ARG A 24 2.74 -32.04 7.09
CA ARG A 24 3.92 -31.15 7.19
C ARG A 24 3.86 -29.97 6.21
N LEU A 25 3.23 -30.14 5.04
CA LEU A 25 3.01 -29.06 4.08
C LEU A 25 1.91 -28.08 4.56
N ALA A 26 0.85 -28.58 5.19
CA ALA A 26 -0.18 -27.74 5.82
C ALA A 26 0.37 -26.92 7.00
N GLY A 27 1.25 -27.50 7.82
CA GLY A 27 1.89 -26.80 8.94
C GLY A 27 2.88 -25.70 8.53
N ALA A 28 3.56 -25.86 7.39
CA ALA A 28 4.45 -24.83 6.84
C ALA A 28 3.67 -23.63 6.25
N GLY A 29 2.52 -23.88 5.60
CA GLY A 29 1.63 -22.83 5.10
C GLY A 29 1.00 -21.99 6.23
N LEU A 30 0.66 -22.61 7.36
CA LEU A 30 0.13 -21.96 8.56
C LEU A 30 1.12 -21.01 9.25
N LEU A 31 2.43 -21.31 9.20
CA LEU A 31 3.49 -20.43 9.71
C LEU A 31 3.86 -19.30 8.75
N LEU A 32 3.74 -19.51 7.44
CA LEU A 32 4.00 -18.46 6.44
C LEU A 32 2.91 -17.39 6.43
N ALA A 33 1.64 -17.76 6.65
CA ALA A 33 0.53 -16.82 6.74
C ALA A 33 0.57 -15.91 7.98
N SER A 34 1.21 -16.36 9.08
CA SER A 34 1.37 -15.56 10.30
C SER A 34 2.62 -14.67 10.30
N LEU A 35 3.56 -14.89 9.38
CA LEU A 35 4.83 -14.17 9.30
C LEU A 35 4.87 -13.10 8.20
N ASN A 36 3.90 -13.05 7.28
CA ASN A 36 3.88 -12.00 6.26
C ASN A 36 2.46 -11.78 5.67
N PRO A 37 1.69 -10.76 6.10
CA PRO A 37 0.36 -10.48 5.55
C PRO A 37 0.40 -10.13 4.04
N ALA A 38 1.55 -9.68 3.51
CA ALA A 38 1.73 -9.33 2.10
C ALA A 38 1.80 -10.55 1.13
N LEU A 39 1.98 -11.77 1.64
CA LEU A 39 2.04 -13.00 0.80
C LEU A 39 0.69 -13.74 0.73
N ALA A 40 -0.35 -13.22 1.39
CA ALA A 40 -1.64 -13.88 1.50
C ALA A 40 -2.81 -13.07 0.90
N SER A 41 -2.63 -11.85 0.40
CA SER A 41 -3.71 -11.10 -0.26
C SER A 41 -3.89 -11.55 -1.73
N ALA A 42 -5.12 -11.48 -2.25
CA ALA A 42 -5.35 -11.65 -3.67
C ALA A 42 -4.55 -10.56 -4.42
N PRO A 43 -3.69 -10.91 -5.40
CA PRO A 43 -2.74 -9.97 -5.98
C PRO A 43 -3.38 -8.87 -6.84
N HIS A 44 -4.67 -9.00 -7.11
CA HIS A 44 -5.56 -7.95 -7.58
C HIS A 44 -6.86 -8.08 -6.77
N SER A 45 -7.32 -6.99 -6.17
CA SER A 45 -8.60 -6.99 -5.49
C SER A 45 -9.68 -6.70 -6.52
N GLU A 46 -10.47 -7.73 -6.85
CA GLU A 46 -11.68 -7.68 -7.70
C GLU A 46 -12.72 -6.63 -7.25
N ARG A 47 -12.55 -6.14 -6.01
CA ARG A 47 -13.46 -5.25 -5.31
C ARG A 47 -12.74 -4.20 -4.46
N GLY A 48 -11.42 -4.03 -4.62
CA GLY A 48 -10.55 -3.03 -3.97
C GLY A 48 -10.16 -1.94 -4.98
N GLY A 49 -9.60 -0.81 -4.53
CA GLY A 49 -9.25 0.28 -5.46
C GLY A 49 -9.46 1.68 -4.89
N LEU A 50 -9.97 2.58 -5.71
CA LEU A 50 -10.09 4.00 -5.38
C LEU A 50 -11.17 4.33 -4.34
N GLN A 51 -12.10 3.42 -4.08
CA GLN A 51 -13.14 3.56 -3.05
C GLN A 51 -12.58 3.63 -1.61
N THR A 52 -11.34 3.19 -1.39
CA THR A 52 -10.63 3.31 -0.11
C THR A 52 -9.75 4.57 -0.04
N SER A 53 -9.69 5.34 -1.14
CA SER A 53 -8.90 6.57 -1.23
C SER A 53 -9.73 7.81 -0.89
N ALA A 54 -9.06 8.95 -0.76
CA ALA A 54 -9.71 10.24 -0.57
C ALA A 54 -10.63 10.65 -1.75
N LEU A 55 -10.47 10.04 -2.93
CA LEU A 55 -11.32 10.31 -4.09
C LEU A 55 -12.78 9.92 -3.84
N ALA A 56 -13.04 8.89 -3.03
CA ALA A 56 -14.40 8.40 -2.77
C ALA A 56 -15.31 9.44 -2.10
N ASP A 57 -14.71 10.38 -1.38
CA ASP A 57 -15.41 11.43 -0.62
C ASP A 57 -15.35 12.80 -1.33
N GLN A 58 -14.65 12.90 -2.48
CA GLN A 58 -14.49 14.16 -3.20
C GLN A 58 -15.66 14.44 -4.16
N PRO A 59 -16.37 15.56 -4.02
CA PRO A 59 -17.30 16.03 -5.03
C PRO A 59 -16.58 16.25 -6.37
N SER A 60 -17.27 15.99 -7.48
CA SER A 60 -16.71 16.15 -8.81
C SER A 60 -17.65 16.87 -9.76
N THR A 61 -17.13 17.91 -10.41
CA THR A 61 -17.81 18.61 -11.51
C THR A 61 -17.68 17.84 -12.82
N THR A 62 -16.56 17.16 -13.05
CA THR A 62 -16.41 16.29 -14.23
C THR A 62 -17.42 15.14 -14.19
N ALA A 63 -17.66 14.54 -13.02
CA ALA A 63 -18.66 13.49 -12.87
C ALA A 63 -20.05 13.92 -13.38
N ALA A 64 -20.46 15.16 -13.13
CA ALA A 64 -21.77 15.68 -13.53
C ALA A 64 -21.98 15.76 -15.06
N VAL A 65 -20.91 15.73 -15.85
CA VAL A 65 -20.98 15.79 -17.33
C VAL A 65 -20.59 14.48 -18.01
N LEU A 66 -20.19 13.46 -17.24
CA LEU A 66 -19.95 12.12 -17.78
C LEU A 66 -21.30 11.43 -18.11
N ASP A 67 -21.34 10.75 -19.25
CA ASP A 67 -22.40 9.81 -19.60
C ASP A 67 -21.94 8.40 -19.19
N PRO A 68 -22.54 7.79 -18.15
CA PRO A 68 -22.12 6.47 -17.68
C PRO A 68 -22.31 5.36 -18.73
N LEU A 69 -23.26 5.50 -19.67
CA LEU A 69 -23.49 4.51 -20.73
C LEU A 69 -22.46 4.59 -21.87
N ARG A 70 -21.71 5.69 -21.96
CA ARG A 70 -20.64 5.88 -22.94
C ARG A 70 -19.25 5.70 -22.35
N SER A 71 -19.07 6.09 -21.08
CA SER A 71 -17.75 6.16 -20.45
C SER A 71 -17.50 5.10 -19.38
N LEU A 72 -18.53 4.34 -18.96
CA LEU A 72 -18.40 3.32 -17.91
C LEU A 72 -18.97 1.95 -18.29
N ALA A 73 -20.16 1.90 -18.89
CA ALA A 73 -20.84 0.66 -19.25
C ALA A 73 -21.46 0.78 -20.64
N ILE A 74 -20.68 0.42 -21.66
CA ILE A 74 -21.09 0.49 -23.06
C ILE A 74 -21.85 -0.78 -23.42
N THR A 75 -23.12 -0.62 -23.79
CA THR A 75 -24.01 -1.72 -24.19
C THR A 75 -24.69 -1.52 -25.53
N ASP A 76 -24.33 -0.47 -26.29
CA ASP A 76 -24.92 -0.20 -27.60
C ASP A 76 -24.46 -1.23 -28.64
N PHE A 77 -25.39 -1.66 -29.49
CA PHE A 77 -25.12 -2.76 -30.42
C PHE A 77 -24.09 -2.38 -31.48
N GLN A 78 -24.08 -1.12 -31.92
CA GLN A 78 -23.19 -0.64 -32.97
C GLN A 78 -21.73 -0.75 -32.53
N THR A 79 -21.38 -0.25 -31.35
CA THR A 79 -20.04 -0.32 -30.78
C THR A 79 -19.64 -1.75 -30.48
N LEU A 80 -20.52 -2.52 -29.85
CA LEU A 80 -20.23 -3.92 -29.47
C LEU A 80 -19.94 -4.80 -30.69
N SER A 81 -20.67 -4.62 -31.80
CA SER A 81 -20.50 -5.42 -33.02
C SER A 81 -19.08 -5.35 -33.63
N LEU A 82 -18.28 -4.35 -33.25
CA LEU A 82 -16.92 -4.15 -33.72
C LEU A 82 -15.90 -5.12 -33.10
N ILE A 83 -16.26 -5.84 -32.02
CA ILE A 83 -15.38 -6.74 -31.27
C ILE A 83 -16.04 -8.11 -31.09
N SER A 84 -15.73 -9.06 -31.99
CA SER A 84 -16.23 -10.45 -31.88
C SER A 84 -15.36 -11.33 -30.97
N LEU A 85 -15.95 -12.38 -30.40
CA LEU A 85 -15.20 -13.35 -29.58
C LEU A 85 -14.11 -14.05 -30.40
N GLN A 86 -14.38 -14.35 -31.67
CA GLN A 86 -13.40 -14.90 -32.61
C GLN A 86 -12.16 -14.00 -32.68
N ARG A 87 -12.34 -12.68 -32.87
CA ARG A 87 -11.24 -11.74 -32.99
C ARG A 87 -10.43 -11.65 -31.68
N VAL A 88 -11.10 -11.65 -30.53
CA VAL A 88 -10.44 -11.68 -29.21
C VAL A 88 -9.59 -12.94 -29.06
N MET A 89 -10.15 -14.11 -29.36
CA MET A 89 -9.43 -15.37 -29.23
C MET A 89 -8.28 -15.51 -30.23
N ASP A 90 -8.45 -15.05 -31.48
CA ASP A 90 -7.38 -15.05 -32.48
C ASP A 90 -6.21 -14.15 -32.05
N GLN A 91 -6.51 -12.96 -31.54
CA GLN A 91 -5.50 -12.05 -31.02
C GLN A 91 -4.73 -12.67 -29.85
N LEU A 92 -5.41 -13.31 -28.91
CA LEU A 92 -4.76 -13.99 -27.78
C LEU A 92 -3.93 -15.19 -28.24
N ALA A 93 -4.43 -15.99 -29.19
CA ALA A 93 -3.70 -17.12 -29.74
C ALA A 93 -2.42 -16.68 -30.48
N GLN A 94 -2.48 -15.58 -31.25
CA GLN A 94 -1.33 -14.98 -31.95
C GLN A 94 -0.26 -14.43 -30.99
N GLN A 95 -0.65 -14.01 -29.79
CA GLN A 95 0.28 -13.60 -28.73
C GLN A 95 0.93 -14.81 -28.02
N GLY A 96 0.38 -16.02 -28.22
CA GLY A 96 0.94 -17.27 -27.73
C GLY A 96 2.17 -17.71 -28.51
N PRO A 97 3.07 -18.50 -27.91
CA PRO A 97 4.31 -18.91 -28.57
C PRO A 97 4.14 -20.16 -29.44
N THR A 98 2.94 -20.72 -29.57
CA THR A 98 2.66 -21.95 -30.33
C THR A 98 2.27 -21.61 -31.76
N PRO A 99 3.14 -21.88 -32.77
CA PRO A 99 2.83 -21.56 -34.16
C PRO A 99 1.60 -22.34 -34.64
N GLY A 100 0.70 -21.66 -35.35
CA GLY A 100 -0.50 -22.28 -35.93
C GLY A 100 -1.62 -22.59 -34.95
N PHE A 101 -1.48 -22.29 -33.65
CA PHE A 101 -2.58 -22.39 -32.70
C PHE A 101 -3.60 -21.27 -32.96
N THR A 102 -4.87 -21.65 -33.14
CA THR A 102 -5.93 -20.74 -33.60
C THR A 102 -6.82 -20.24 -32.45
N GLY A 103 -7.56 -19.15 -32.67
CA GLY A 103 -8.55 -18.68 -31.69
C GLY A 103 -9.68 -19.69 -31.46
N GLU A 104 -10.07 -20.46 -32.47
CA GLU A 104 -11.05 -21.55 -32.32
C GLU A 104 -10.53 -22.65 -31.38
N GLN A 105 -9.27 -23.05 -31.53
CA GLN A 105 -8.65 -24.02 -30.61
C GLN A 105 -8.53 -23.45 -29.20
N LEU A 106 -8.17 -22.17 -29.05
CA LEU A 106 -8.11 -21.53 -27.74
C LEU A 106 -9.48 -21.49 -27.06
N PHE A 107 -10.55 -21.14 -27.78
CA PHE A 107 -11.92 -21.18 -27.28
C PHE A 107 -12.37 -22.58 -26.89
N ARG A 108 -12.12 -23.57 -27.76
CA ARG A 108 -12.47 -24.96 -27.45
C ARG A 108 -11.67 -25.48 -26.25
N GLN A 109 -10.41 -25.08 -26.09
CA GLN A 109 -9.59 -25.41 -24.92
C GLN A 109 -10.22 -24.89 -23.62
N LEU A 110 -10.81 -23.68 -23.60
CA LEU A 110 -11.53 -23.15 -22.44
C LEU A 110 -12.67 -24.09 -22.02
N TRP A 111 -13.50 -24.51 -22.97
CA TRP A 111 -14.65 -25.36 -22.66
C TRP A 111 -14.26 -26.82 -22.39
N ASP A 112 -13.15 -27.31 -22.95
CA ASP A 112 -12.67 -28.66 -22.67
C ASP A 112 -12.26 -28.83 -21.20
N THR A 113 -11.94 -27.73 -20.50
CA THR A 113 -11.72 -27.74 -19.04
C THR A 113 -12.91 -28.22 -18.21
N GLN A 114 -14.10 -28.27 -18.81
CA GLN A 114 -15.31 -28.77 -18.17
C GLN A 114 -15.47 -30.29 -18.30
N ASN A 115 -14.68 -30.94 -19.17
CA ASN A 115 -14.67 -32.38 -19.38
C ASN A 115 -13.71 -33.09 -18.42
N PRO A 116 -14.01 -34.35 -18.02
CA PRO A 116 -13.19 -35.06 -17.04
C PRO A 116 -11.81 -35.48 -17.57
N ALA A 117 -11.62 -35.57 -18.88
CA ALA A 117 -10.36 -36.00 -19.49
C ALA A 117 -10.25 -35.42 -20.90
N PRO A 118 -9.03 -35.39 -21.50
CA PRO A 118 -8.82 -34.92 -22.86
C PRO A 118 -9.74 -35.64 -23.85
N GLY A 119 -10.52 -34.88 -24.61
CA GLY A 119 -11.46 -35.42 -25.59
C GLY A 119 -11.18 -35.03 -27.04
N GLN A 120 -10.37 -34.00 -27.28
CA GLN A 120 -10.15 -33.41 -28.60
C GLN A 120 -8.69 -33.58 -29.06
N PRO A 121 -8.42 -34.21 -30.21
CA PRO A 121 -7.04 -34.54 -30.63
C PRO A 121 -6.20 -33.31 -30.98
N ASP A 122 -6.84 -32.18 -31.29
CA ASP A 122 -6.22 -30.92 -31.68
C ASP A 122 -6.12 -29.89 -30.53
N LEU A 123 -6.45 -30.30 -29.30
CA LEU A 123 -6.31 -29.50 -28.07
C LEU A 123 -5.28 -30.12 -27.11
N PRO A 124 -3.99 -30.13 -27.48
CA PRO A 124 -2.98 -30.80 -26.66
C PRO A 124 -2.77 -30.06 -25.34
N HIS A 125 -2.77 -30.82 -24.23
CA HIS A 125 -2.37 -30.38 -22.88
C HIS A 125 -3.25 -29.31 -22.20
N GLY A 126 -4.55 -29.24 -22.52
CA GLY A 126 -5.52 -28.49 -21.72
C GLY A 126 -5.69 -29.06 -20.30
N ALA A 127 -6.15 -28.23 -19.36
CA ALA A 127 -6.58 -28.68 -18.04
C ALA A 127 -7.98 -29.32 -18.13
N HIS A 128 -8.32 -30.18 -17.18
CA HIS A 128 -9.61 -30.89 -17.10
C HIS A 128 -10.19 -30.80 -15.70
N CYS A 129 -11.50 -30.87 -15.57
CA CYS A 129 -12.17 -30.73 -14.27
C CYS A 129 -11.84 -31.84 -13.28
N SER A 130 -11.40 -33.01 -13.73
CA SER A 130 -11.00 -34.11 -12.85
C SER A 130 -9.52 -34.08 -12.44
N ASP A 131 -8.75 -33.14 -13.00
CA ASP A 131 -7.35 -32.93 -12.61
C ASP A 131 -7.27 -32.69 -11.09
N ASN A 132 -6.18 -33.13 -10.47
CA ASN A 132 -5.98 -33.06 -9.01
C ASN A 132 -7.13 -33.67 -8.19
N GLY A 133 -7.78 -34.72 -8.73
CA GLY A 133 -8.87 -35.41 -8.07
C GLY A 133 -10.17 -34.60 -8.00
N GLY A 134 -10.39 -33.68 -8.95
CA GLY A 134 -11.59 -32.84 -8.97
C GLY A 134 -11.58 -31.74 -7.93
N THR A 135 -10.40 -31.19 -7.64
CA THR A 135 -10.26 -30.11 -6.64
C THR A 135 -9.32 -29.00 -7.12
N LEU A 136 -9.63 -27.78 -6.73
CA LEU A 136 -8.69 -26.65 -6.79
C LEU A 136 -8.49 -26.16 -5.37
N ASN A 137 -7.24 -26.18 -4.89
CA ASN A 137 -6.91 -25.77 -3.53
C ASN A 137 -7.68 -26.55 -2.43
N GLY A 138 -7.96 -27.83 -2.68
CA GLY A 138 -8.78 -28.67 -1.79
C GLY A 138 -10.26 -28.30 -1.75
N ALA A 139 -10.72 -27.32 -2.54
CA ALA A 139 -12.13 -27.04 -2.75
C ALA A 139 -12.66 -27.90 -3.92
N PRO A 140 -13.89 -28.47 -3.81
CA PRO A 140 -14.47 -29.28 -4.87
C PRO A 140 -14.65 -28.52 -6.19
N TYR A 141 -14.27 -29.14 -7.31
CA TYR A 141 -14.41 -28.61 -8.66
C TYR A 141 -15.14 -29.63 -9.55
N THR A 142 -16.40 -29.35 -9.88
CA THR A 142 -17.29 -30.33 -10.52
C THR A 142 -17.07 -30.43 -12.03
N CYS A 143 -17.32 -31.58 -12.66
CA CYS A 143 -17.32 -31.65 -14.12
C CYS A 143 -18.64 -31.17 -14.71
N ARG A 144 -18.59 -30.50 -15.87
CA ARG A 144 -19.75 -29.91 -16.55
C ARG A 144 -19.74 -30.28 -18.04
N PRO A 145 -20.06 -31.53 -18.38
CA PRO A 145 -19.92 -32.03 -19.75
C PRO A 145 -20.87 -31.37 -20.77
N ASN A 146 -21.98 -30.75 -20.34
CA ASN A 146 -22.85 -30.00 -21.25
C ASN A 146 -22.18 -28.71 -21.73
N GLU A 147 -21.50 -28.00 -20.84
CA GLU A 147 -20.59 -26.91 -21.19
C GLU A 147 -19.36 -27.43 -21.94
N GLY A 148 -18.82 -28.57 -21.53
CA GLY A 148 -17.70 -29.22 -22.21
C GLY A 148 -17.98 -29.66 -23.65
N ALA A 149 -19.25 -29.85 -24.01
CA ALA A 149 -19.66 -30.14 -25.39
C ALA A 149 -19.40 -28.95 -26.34
N GLU A 150 -19.23 -27.72 -25.83
CA GLU A 150 -18.86 -26.55 -26.62
C GLU A 150 -17.40 -26.64 -27.14
N ALA A 151 -16.59 -27.58 -26.62
CA ALA A 151 -15.25 -27.87 -27.11
C ALA A 151 -15.21 -28.81 -28.32
N ILE A 152 -16.34 -29.44 -28.69
CA ILE A 152 -16.39 -30.42 -29.78
C ILE A 152 -16.35 -29.68 -31.12
N LEU A 153 -15.41 -30.07 -31.99
CA LEU A 153 -15.36 -29.53 -33.34
C LEU A 153 -16.59 -30.00 -34.15
N GLY A 154 -17.33 -29.04 -34.70
CA GLY A 154 -18.51 -29.29 -35.52
C GLY A 154 -18.43 -28.59 -36.88
N PRO A 155 -19.44 -28.82 -37.76
CA PRO A 155 -19.52 -28.15 -39.06
C PRO A 155 -19.77 -26.64 -38.96
N GLU A 156 -20.35 -26.18 -37.84
CA GLU A 156 -20.47 -24.76 -37.49
C GLU A 156 -19.56 -24.46 -36.30
N SER A 157 -18.86 -23.33 -36.36
CA SER A 157 -18.06 -22.86 -35.22
C SER A 157 -18.98 -22.40 -34.09
N VAL A 158 -18.74 -22.94 -32.89
CA VAL A 158 -19.50 -22.62 -31.68
C VAL A 158 -19.18 -21.22 -31.17
N ILE A 159 -17.95 -20.74 -31.38
CA ILE A 159 -17.52 -19.39 -30.94
C ILE A 159 -18.37 -18.29 -31.56
N ALA A 160 -18.88 -18.50 -32.78
CA ALA A 160 -19.71 -17.53 -33.51
C ALA A 160 -21.09 -17.33 -32.88
N ARG A 161 -21.49 -18.21 -31.95
CA ARG A 161 -22.76 -18.10 -31.20
C ARG A 161 -22.66 -17.14 -30.01
N TYR A 162 -21.46 -16.68 -29.67
CA TYR A 162 -21.19 -15.77 -28.57
C TYR A 162 -21.13 -14.33 -29.08
N ASN A 163 -22.04 -13.50 -28.59
CA ASN A 163 -22.18 -12.11 -28.99
C ASN A 163 -21.67 -11.20 -27.87
N PRO A 164 -20.93 -10.11 -28.18
CA PRO A 164 -20.57 -9.11 -27.18
C PRO A 164 -21.85 -8.42 -26.69
N ILE A 165 -22.03 -8.37 -25.37
CA ILE A 165 -23.21 -7.74 -24.76
C ILE A 165 -22.87 -6.55 -23.86
N GLY A 166 -21.59 -6.35 -23.53
CA GLY A 166 -21.17 -5.19 -22.74
C GLY A 166 -19.66 -5.02 -22.65
N LEU A 167 -19.22 -3.76 -22.61
CA LEU A 167 -17.86 -3.34 -22.30
C LEU A 167 -17.89 -2.47 -21.05
N PHE A 168 -17.03 -2.77 -20.09
CA PHE A 168 -17.03 -2.06 -18.80
C PHE A 168 -15.67 -1.48 -18.48
N ASN A 169 -15.66 -0.20 -18.13
CA ASN A 169 -14.53 0.49 -17.54
C ASN A 169 -14.60 0.34 -16.02
N ARG A 170 -13.60 -0.33 -15.45
CA ARG A 170 -13.41 -0.49 -14.01
C ARG A 170 -12.15 0.23 -13.53
N PHE A 171 -11.97 1.48 -13.97
CA PHE A 171 -10.93 2.37 -13.42
C PHE A 171 -11.07 2.55 -11.90
N ASP A 172 -12.27 2.38 -11.34
CA ASP A 172 -12.50 2.34 -9.89
C ASP A 172 -11.66 1.26 -9.17
N LEU A 173 -11.27 0.19 -9.88
CA LEU A 173 -10.40 -0.87 -9.36
C LEU A 173 -8.91 -0.54 -9.43
N ALA A 174 -8.51 0.65 -9.90
CA ALA A 174 -7.13 1.08 -9.82
C ALA A 174 -6.71 1.22 -8.34
N PRO A 175 -5.58 0.63 -7.91
CA PRO A 175 -5.11 0.81 -6.55
C PRO A 175 -4.67 2.26 -6.33
N PRO A 176 -4.79 2.81 -5.11
CA PRO A 176 -4.40 4.20 -4.81
C PRO A 176 -2.93 4.53 -5.10
N ASP A 177 -2.05 3.53 -5.15
CA ASP A 177 -0.64 3.68 -5.51
C ASP A 177 -0.40 3.71 -7.03
N GLY A 178 -1.41 3.42 -7.83
CA GLY A 178 -1.29 3.32 -9.28
C GLY A 178 -0.47 2.13 -9.77
N ALA A 179 -0.42 1.01 -9.05
CA ALA A 179 0.27 -0.20 -9.56
C ALA A 179 -0.31 -0.67 -10.92
N HIS A 180 -1.59 -0.41 -11.18
CA HIS A 180 -2.25 -0.60 -12.48
C HIS A 180 -3.40 0.39 -12.66
N CYS A 181 -3.93 0.54 -13.87
CA CYS A 181 -4.98 1.52 -14.21
C CYS A 181 -6.38 0.92 -14.22
N GLY A 182 -6.64 0.08 -13.20
CA GLY A 182 -7.91 -0.64 -13.06
C GLY A 182 -8.05 -1.82 -14.02
N GLU A 183 -9.29 -2.20 -14.26
CA GLU A 183 -9.67 -3.37 -15.05
C GLU A 183 -10.67 -2.98 -16.16
N TYR A 184 -10.65 -3.68 -17.28
CA TYR A 184 -11.53 -3.40 -18.42
C TYR A 184 -12.12 -4.70 -18.93
N ARG A 185 -13.45 -4.74 -19.03
CA ARG A 185 -14.19 -5.99 -19.25
C ARG A 185 -14.82 -6.05 -20.62
N ILE A 186 -14.82 -7.24 -21.22
CA ILE A 186 -15.71 -7.61 -22.33
C ILE A 186 -16.55 -8.81 -21.90
N VAL A 187 -17.87 -8.68 -22.00
CA VAL A 187 -18.82 -9.76 -21.71
C VAL A 187 -19.37 -10.30 -23.03
N PHE A 188 -19.19 -11.60 -23.26
CA PHE A 188 -19.79 -12.32 -24.37
C PHE A 188 -20.86 -13.28 -23.87
N ALA A 189 -22.05 -13.25 -24.46
CA ALA A 189 -23.15 -14.16 -24.15
C ALA A 189 -23.50 -15.07 -25.33
N ARG A 190 -23.74 -16.34 -25.01
CA ARG A 190 -24.15 -17.37 -25.95
C ARG A 190 -25.64 -17.26 -26.23
N GLY A 191 -25.99 -17.22 -27.53
CA GLY A 191 -27.36 -17.36 -28.00
C GLY A 191 -28.32 -16.32 -27.41
N LEU A 192 -28.39 -15.14 -28.03
CA LEU A 192 -29.26 -14.04 -27.63
C LEU A 192 -30.71 -14.51 -27.48
N GLY A 193 -31.27 -14.44 -26.27
CA GLY A 193 -32.65 -14.86 -25.97
C GLY A 193 -32.90 -16.38 -26.04
N SER A 194 -31.86 -17.22 -26.07
CA SER A 194 -32.01 -18.68 -26.09
C SER A 194 -32.07 -19.29 -24.69
N SER A 195 -32.74 -20.44 -24.54
CA SER A 195 -32.71 -21.23 -23.29
C SER A 195 -31.35 -21.88 -23.00
N ARG A 196 -30.38 -21.77 -23.92
CA ARG A 196 -29.02 -22.33 -23.81
C ARG A 196 -28.01 -21.19 -23.61
N ARG A 197 -28.19 -20.46 -22.51
CA ARG A 197 -27.35 -19.34 -22.08
C ARG A 197 -25.99 -19.83 -21.58
N ASN A 198 -24.95 -19.06 -21.84
CA ASN A 198 -23.61 -19.15 -21.26
C ASN A 198 -22.92 -17.80 -21.43
N MET A 199 -21.92 -17.50 -20.60
CA MET A 199 -21.12 -16.29 -20.77
C MET A 199 -19.63 -16.56 -20.63
N VAL A 200 -18.83 -15.80 -21.37
CA VAL A 200 -17.37 -15.68 -21.22
C VAL A 200 -17.06 -14.21 -21.01
N ILE A 201 -16.32 -13.90 -19.95
CA ILE A 201 -15.99 -12.54 -19.54
C ILE A 201 -14.48 -12.43 -19.49
N PHE A 202 -13.92 -11.49 -20.26
CA PHE A 202 -12.51 -11.13 -20.18
C PHE A 202 -12.40 -9.91 -19.29
N GLU A 203 -11.64 -10.00 -18.20
CA GLU A 203 -11.48 -8.94 -17.22
C GLU A 203 -9.99 -8.60 -17.14
N ALA A 204 -9.58 -7.66 -18.01
CA ALA A 204 -8.19 -7.36 -18.25
C ALA A 204 -7.69 -6.26 -17.30
N VAL A 205 -6.67 -6.56 -16.50
CA VAL A 205 -5.99 -5.56 -15.67
C VAL A 205 -4.92 -4.87 -16.49
N VAL A 206 -5.08 -3.55 -16.70
CA VAL A 206 -4.21 -2.76 -17.58
C VAL A 206 -3.06 -2.14 -16.77
N PRO A 207 -1.79 -2.41 -17.10
CA PRO A 207 -0.64 -1.82 -16.41
C PRO A 207 -0.64 -0.30 -16.42
N ASN A 208 -0.04 0.30 -15.40
CA ASN A 208 0.18 1.74 -15.40
C ASN A 208 1.25 2.13 -16.44
N PRO A 209 0.95 3.03 -17.40
CA PRO A 209 1.95 3.51 -18.35
C PRO A 209 3.11 4.28 -17.72
N ARG A 210 2.90 4.89 -16.55
CA ARG A 210 3.87 5.69 -15.79
C ARG A 210 3.81 5.36 -14.30
N PRO A 211 4.24 4.16 -13.88
CA PRO A 211 4.20 3.74 -12.48
C PRO A 211 5.08 4.62 -11.58
N ASP A 212 6.02 5.37 -12.15
CA ASP A 212 6.82 6.37 -11.45
C ASP A 212 6.04 7.58 -10.94
N LEU A 213 4.87 7.83 -11.52
CA LEU A 213 3.95 8.91 -11.12
C LEU A 213 2.81 8.41 -10.21
N GLY A 214 2.75 7.11 -9.92
CA GLY A 214 1.61 6.51 -9.20
C GLY A 214 0.31 6.69 -9.98
N LEU A 215 -0.80 7.00 -9.30
CA LEU A 215 -2.13 7.07 -9.92
C LEU A 215 -2.22 8.07 -11.09
N GLU A 216 -1.46 9.18 -11.04
CA GLU A 216 -1.38 10.14 -12.15
C GLU A 216 -0.95 9.50 -13.48
N GLY A 217 -0.15 8.44 -13.45
CA GLY A 217 0.26 7.72 -14.66
C GLY A 217 -0.91 7.11 -15.45
N CYS A 218 -2.07 6.94 -14.80
CA CYS A 218 -3.30 6.45 -15.42
C CYS A 218 -4.16 7.54 -16.06
N ARG A 219 -3.82 8.82 -15.90
CA ARG A 219 -4.62 9.93 -16.41
C ARG A 219 -4.95 9.84 -17.91
N PRO A 220 -4.03 9.46 -18.82
CA PRO A 220 -4.36 9.34 -20.24
C PRO A 220 -5.46 8.31 -20.52
N ILE A 221 -5.48 7.21 -19.77
CA ILE A 221 -6.51 6.17 -19.92
C ILE A 221 -7.86 6.69 -19.41
N ALA A 222 -7.88 7.31 -18.22
CA ALA A 222 -9.08 7.91 -17.66
C ALA A 222 -9.68 9.01 -18.58
N GLN A 223 -8.83 9.86 -19.16
CA GLN A 223 -9.23 10.90 -20.11
C GLN A 223 -9.81 10.31 -21.39
N THR A 224 -9.23 9.24 -21.92
CA THR A 224 -9.75 8.54 -23.10
C THR A 224 -11.18 8.07 -22.85
N TRP A 225 -11.43 7.40 -21.72
CA TRP A 225 -12.78 6.96 -21.35
C TRP A 225 -13.74 8.12 -21.11
N ALA A 226 -13.32 9.18 -20.42
CA ALA A 226 -14.15 10.37 -20.21
C ALA A 226 -14.54 11.05 -21.54
N SER A 227 -13.64 11.07 -22.52
CA SER A 227 -13.90 11.68 -23.83
C SER A 227 -15.03 11.00 -24.61
N LEU A 228 -15.35 9.73 -24.32
CA LEU A 228 -16.45 9.01 -24.96
C LEU A 228 -17.82 9.64 -24.64
N SER A 229 -17.95 10.33 -23.50
CA SER A 229 -19.17 11.05 -23.13
C SER A 229 -19.47 12.20 -24.10
N THR A 230 -18.43 12.92 -24.51
CA THR A 230 -18.54 14.12 -25.37
C THR A 230 -18.36 13.82 -26.86
N LEU A 231 -17.85 12.63 -27.22
CA LEU A 231 -17.74 12.17 -28.59
C LEU A 231 -19.12 11.76 -29.14
N THR A 232 -19.73 12.69 -29.89
CA THR A 232 -21.11 12.57 -30.36
C THR A 232 -21.28 11.63 -31.56
N ASP A 233 -20.28 11.53 -32.44
CA ASP A 233 -20.31 10.62 -33.59
C ASP A 233 -20.21 9.14 -33.12
N PRO A 234 -21.27 8.33 -33.30
CA PRO A 234 -21.26 6.93 -32.87
C PRO A 234 -20.19 6.08 -33.57
N ALA A 235 -19.89 6.37 -34.84
CA ALA A 235 -18.89 5.61 -35.59
C ALA A 235 -17.47 5.90 -35.06
N ALA A 236 -17.14 7.17 -34.83
CA ALA A 236 -15.88 7.55 -34.21
C ALA A 236 -15.76 7.01 -32.77
N ARG A 237 -16.85 7.05 -31.98
CA ARG A 237 -16.89 6.50 -30.62
C ARG A 237 -16.62 5.00 -30.63
N GLY A 238 -17.33 4.24 -31.46
CA GLY A 238 -17.11 2.80 -31.61
C GLY A 238 -15.69 2.47 -32.08
N ALA A 239 -15.13 3.25 -33.01
CA ALA A 239 -13.76 3.08 -33.47
C ALA A 239 -12.72 3.31 -32.35
N LEU A 240 -12.90 4.33 -31.52
CA LEU A 240 -12.02 4.61 -30.39
C LEU A 240 -12.07 3.50 -29.33
N VAL A 241 -13.28 3.01 -29.00
CA VAL A 241 -13.48 1.89 -28.07
C VAL A 241 -12.82 0.62 -28.60
N LYS A 242 -13.07 0.27 -29.85
CA LYS A 242 -12.42 -0.87 -30.51
C LYS A 242 -10.90 -0.74 -30.46
N SER A 243 -10.37 0.44 -30.77
CA SER A 243 -8.93 0.69 -30.78
C SER A 243 -8.31 0.47 -29.40
N PHE A 244 -8.95 1.01 -28.34
CA PHE A 244 -8.52 0.77 -26.96
C PHE A 244 -8.46 -0.72 -26.60
N PHE A 245 -9.46 -1.50 -27.02
CA PHE A 245 -9.49 -2.92 -26.68
C PHE A 245 -8.58 -3.81 -27.52
N MET A 246 -8.36 -3.46 -28.79
CA MET A 246 -7.78 -4.38 -29.78
C MET A 246 -6.44 -3.92 -30.36
N ASP A 247 -6.14 -2.62 -30.35
CA ASP A 247 -4.96 -2.06 -31.00
C ASP A 247 -3.92 -1.57 -29.96
N ALA A 248 -2.64 -1.70 -30.29
CA ALA A 248 -1.57 -1.14 -29.47
C ALA A 248 -1.48 0.38 -29.69
N THR A 249 -1.37 1.15 -28.59
CA THR A 249 -1.29 2.62 -28.66
C THR A 249 0.15 3.13 -28.77
N GLY A 250 1.14 2.25 -28.60
CA GLY A 250 2.56 2.58 -28.78
C GLY A 250 3.48 1.45 -28.29
N PRO A 251 4.82 1.63 -28.42
CA PRO A 251 5.79 0.69 -27.89
C PRO A 251 5.61 0.48 -26.38
N GLY A 252 5.46 -0.78 -25.95
CA GLY A 252 5.24 -1.12 -24.55
C GLY A 252 3.84 -0.81 -24.01
N GLN A 253 2.91 -0.37 -24.85
CA GLN A 253 1.51 -0.13 -24.51
C GLN A 253 0.61 -1.07 -25.34
N PRO A 254 0.53 -2.36 -24.95
CA PRO A 254 -0.30 -3.33 -25.64
C PRO A 254 -1.80 -2.99 -25.46
N PRO A 255 -2.67 -3.52 -26.35
CA PRO A 255 -4.11 -3.38 -26.20
C PRO A 255 -4.62 -3.97 -24.89
N VAL A 256 -5.84 -3.60 -24.47
CA VAL A 256 -6.50 -4.22 -23.31
C VAL A 256 -6.53 -5.74 -23.44
N ILE A 257 -6.91 -6.26 -24.61
CA ILE A 257 -6.89 -7.70 -24.90
C ILE A 257 -5.45 -8.15 -25.17
N HIS A 258 -4.77 -8.50 -24.09
CA HIS A 258 -3.41 -9.01 -24.13
C HIS A 258 -3.23 -10.12 -23.09
N VAL A 259 -2.48 -11.19 -23.41
CA VAL A 259 -2.25 -12.34 -22.51
C VAL A 259 -1.71 -11.89 -21.15
N ASN A 260 -0.83 -10.89 -21.13
CA ASN A 260 -0.27 -10.35 -19.87
C ASN A 260 -1.29 -9.59 -19.02
N HIS A 261 -2.43 -9.16 -19.57
CA HIS A 261 -3.51 -8.50 -18.82
C HIS A 261 -4.56 -9.49 -18.30
N LEU A 262 -4.45 -10.77 -18.68
CA LEU A 262 -5.42 -11.82 -18.36
C LEU A 262 -4.77 -12.94 -17.52
N GLY A 263 -3.81 -12.55 -16.69
CA GLY A 263 -3.05 -13.47 -15.88
C GLY A 263 -1.94 -14.19 -16.64
N ASN A 264 -1.14 -13.52 -17.47
CA ASN A 264 0.22 -13.97 -17.86
C ASN A 264 1.32 -13.03 -17.35
N ASN A 265 1.13 -12.46 -16.17
CA ASN A 265 2.08 -11.54 -15.53
C ASN A 265 2.54 -12.08 -14.16
N ALA A 266 3.62 -11.50 -13.62
CA ALA A 266 4.23 -11.90 -12.35
C ALA A 266 3.27 -11.82 -11.16
N LEU A 267 2.34 -10.86 -11.18
CA LEU A 267 1.33 -10.69 -10.13
C LEU A 267 0.11 -11.58 -10.32
N SER A 268 0.02 -12.34 -11.42
CA SER A 268 -1.19 -13.12 -11.71
C SER A 268 -2.47 -12.27 -11.86
N ALA A 269 -2.33 -10.97 -12.16
CA ALA A 269 -3.45 -10.02 -12.27
C ALA A 269 -4.26 -10.19 -13.56
N GLY A 270 -5.55 -9.88 -13.49
CA GLY A 270 -6.52 -10.09 -14.57
C GLY A 270 -7.00 -11.52 -14.69
N GLN A 271 -8.15 -11.73 -15.33
CA GLN A 271 -8.84 -13.02 -15.33
C GLN A 271 -9.81 -13.19 -16.49
N ILE A 272 -10.22 -14.43 -16.67
CA ILE A 272 -11.36 -14.80 -17.50
C ILE A 272 -12.37 -15.50 -16.59
N ARG A 273 -13.63 -15.11 -16.67
CA ARG A 273 -14.71 -15.76 -15.94
C ARG A 273 -15.75 -16.34 -16.88
N THR A 274 -16.34 -17.44 -16.48
CA THR A 274 -17.49 -18.02 -17.20
C THR A 274 -18.69 -18.09 -16.28
N ASN A 275 -19.87 -17.80 -16.83
CA ASN A 275 -21.14 -18.09 -16.18
C ASN A 275 -21.82 -19.21 -16.98
N GLN A 276 -22.10 -20.31 -16.29
CA GLN A 276 -22.41 -21.59 -16.90
C GLN A 276 -23.84 -22.01 -16.57
N PHE A 277 -24.66 -22.19 -17.62
CA PHE A 277 -26.10 -22.48 -17.49
C PHE A 277 -26.56 -23.63 -18.40
N LEU A 278 -25.67 -24.32 -19.13
CA LEU A 278 -26.09 -25.34 -20.08
C LEU A 278 -26.62 -26.57 -19.35
N GLN A 279 -27.94 -26.68 -19.31
CA GLN A 279 -28.65 -27.82 -18.73
C GLN A 279 -28.68 -29.01 -19.70
N GLY A 280 -28.64 -30.22 -19.13
CA GLY A 280 -28.92 -31.46 -19.85
C GLY A 280 -30.37 -31.89 -19.62
N PRO A 281 -30.91 -32.81 -20.44
CA PRO A 281 -32.25 -33.34 -20.23
C PRO A 281 -32.38 -33.96 -18.82
N GLY A 282 -33.35 -33.48 -18.03
CA GLY A 282 -33.66 -34.02 -16.70
C GLY A 282 -32.74 -33.58 -15.56
N ALA A 283 -31.84 -32.61 -15.76
CA ALA A 283 -30.89 -32.18 -14.74
C ALA A 283 -31.17 -30.75 -14.22
N SER A 284 -31.29 -30.60 -12.90
CA SER A 284 -31.18 -29.30 -12.22
C SER A 284 -29.69 -28.97 -12.08
N PHE A 285 -29.11 -28.26 -13.04
CA PHE A 285 -27.79 -27.68 -12.82
C PHE A 285 -27.92 -26.19 -12.54
N PRO A 286 -27.59 -25.77 -11.31
CA PRO A 286 -27.60 -24.38 -10.92
C PRO A 286 -26.59 -23.58 -11.76
N TRP A 287 -26.81 -22.27 -11.82
CA TRP A 287 -25.80 -21.33 -12.27
C TRP A 287 -24.46 -21.59 -11.55
N LEU A 288 -23.37 -21.71 -12.31
CA LEU A 288 -22.02 -21.76 -11.76
C LEU A 288 -21.14 -20.68 -12.39
N LEU A 289 -20.33 -20.04 -11.55
CA LEU A 289 -19.24 -19.18 -11.99
C LEU A 289 -17.89 -19.86 -11.76
N ARG A 290 -17.01 -19.75 -12.77
CA ARG A 290 -15.63 -20.25 -12.74
C ARG A 290 -14.66 -19.18 -13.18
N GLU A 291 -13.47 -19.20 -12.60
CA GLU A 291 -12.38 -18.29 -12.93
C GLU A 291 -11.20 -19.04 -13.55
N PHE A 292 -10.57 -18.37 -14.52
CA PHE A 292 -9.41 -18.86 -15.24
C PHE A 292 -8.36 -17.75 -15.33
N LYS A 293 -7.10 -18.15 -15.40
CA LYS A 293 -5.99 -17.31 -15.89
C LYS A 293 -5.53 -17.84 -17.23
N LEU A 294 -5.07 -16.95 -18.12
CA LEU A 294 -4.49 -17.33 -19.39
C LEU A 294 -2.96 -17.29 -19.28
N ARG A 295 -2.31 -18.45 -19.24
CA ARG A 295 -0.87 -18.58 -18.92
C ARG A 295 -0.10 -19.27 -20.01
N GLN A 296 1.13 -18.82 -20.22
CA GLN A 296 2.14 -19.61 -20.92
C GLN A 296 2.77 -20.59 -19.92
N GLN A 297 2.47 -21.88 -20.05
CA GLN A 297 2.97 -22.91 -19.15
C GLN A 297 3.93 -23.85 -19.89
N CYS A 298 5.19 -23.84 -19.49
CA CYS A 298 6.22 -24.68 -20.10
C CYS A 298 6.08 -26.15 -19.68
N LEU A 299 6.06 -27.04 -20.65
CA LEU A 299 5.95 -28.48 -20.42
C LEU A 299 7.32 -29.11 -20.14
N PRO A 300 7.38 -30.17 -19.32
CA PRO A 300 8.53 -31.06 -19.29
C PRO A 300 8.76 -31.65 -20.70
N GLY A 301 9.91 -31.36 -21.32
CA GLY A 301 10.23 -31.78 -22.69
C GLY A 301 10.20 -30.66 -23.74
N GLY A 302 9.86 -29.42 -23.35
CA GLY A 302 9.95 -28.24 -24.22
C GLY A 302 8.59 -27.68 -24.66
N GLY A 303 8.60 -26.43 -25.13
CA GLY A 303 7.40 -25.68 -25.51
C GLY A 303 6.65 -25.06 -24.32
N CYS A 304 6.07 -23.88 -24.52
CA CYS A 304 5.34 -23.13 -23.49
C CYS A 304 3.96 -22.70 -23.98
N PRO A 305 3.07 -23.64 -24.33
CA PRO A 305 1.78 -23.32 -24.91
C PRO A 305 0.96 -22.40 -24.00
N LEU A 306 0.14 -21.57 -24.65
CA LEU A 306 -0.85 -20.76 -23.98
C LEU A 306 -2.01 -21.64 -23.51
N ARG A 307 -2.42 -21.49 -22.25
CA ARG A 307 -3.45 -22.32 -21.62
C ARG A 307 -4.41 -21.51 -20.77
N PHE A 308 -5.70 -21.85 -20.86
CA PHE A 308 -6.64 -21.58 -19.79
C PHE A 308 -6.31 -22.47 -18.59
N VAL A 309 -5.96 -21.83 -17.47
CA VAL A 309 -5.64 -22.47 -16.20
C VAL A 309 -6.81 -22.22 -15.26
N PRO A 310 -7.59 -23.26 -14.90
CA PRO A 310 -8.60 -23.15 -13.86
C PRO A 310 -7.95 -22.71 -12.54
N VAL A 311 -8.55 -21.70 -11.90
CA VAL A 311 -8.13 -21.22 -10.59
C VAL A 311 -9.34 -21.08 -9.68
N THR A 312 -9.10 -21.01 -8.37
CA THR A 312 -10.16 -20.65 -7.42
C THR A 312 -10.73 -19.27 -7.75
N VAL A 313 -12.02 -19.08 -7.47
CA VAL A 313 -12.72 -17.81 -7.68
C VAL A 313 -12.24 -16.82 -6.61
N LYS A 314 -11.66 -15.69 -7.04
CA LYS A 314 -11.07 -14.73 -6.08
C LYS A 314 -12.14 -13.98 -5.30
N ALA A 315 -11.80 -13.59 -4.08
CA ALA A 315 -12.71 -12.94 -3.14
C ALA A 315 -14.00 -13.75 -2.84
N ASN A 316 -13.90 -15.08 -2.90
CA ASN A 316 -15.03 -15.99 -2.80
C ASN A 316 -14.71 -17.16 -1.87
N PRO A 317 -14.58 -16.94 -0.56
CA PRO A 317 -14.20 -17.99 0.38
C PRO A 317 -15.25 -19.10 0.40
N ARG A 318 -14.84 -20.28 0.89
CA ARG A 318 -15.78 -21.37 1.10
C ARG A 318 -16.75 -21.06 2.24
N GLY A 319 -18.04 -21.24 1.99
CA GLY A 319 -19.11 -20.96 2.94
C GLY A 319 -19.04 -21.83 4.20
N ASP A 320 -18.62 -23.08 4.06
CA ASP A 320 -18.44 -24.00 5.20
C ASP A 320 -17.38 -23.52 6.22
N PHE A 321 -16.58 -22.50 5.89
CA PHE A 321 -15.64 -21.90 6.83
C PHE A 321 -16.29 -20.93 7.82
N PHE A 322 -17.47 -20.39 7.50
CA PHE A 322 -18.26 -19.55 8.42
C PHE A 322 -18.94 -20.37 9.53
N ASN A 323 -19.07 -21.69 9.33
CA ASN A 323 -19.67 -22.59 10.29
C ASN A 323 -18.65 -23.06 11.35
N VAL A 324 -18.86 -22.70 12.61
CA VAL A 324 -17.96 -23.08 13.71
C VAL A 324 -17.88 -24.59 13.96
N ARG A 325 -18.83 -25.38 13.46
CA ARG A 325 -18.77 -26.86 13.51
C ARG A 325 -17.70 -27.42 12.58
N ASN A 326 -17.26 -26.65 11.58
CA ASN A 326 -16.11 -27.00 10.77
C ASN A 326 -14.82 -26.70 11.54
N THR A 327 -14.25 -27.75 12.12
CA THR A 327 -13.01 -27.69 12.92
C THR A 327 -11.76 -27.98 12.10
N SER A 328 -11.85 -28.00 10.76
CA SER A 328 -10.67 -28.13 9.92
C SER A 328 -9.70 -26.97 10.18
N PRO A 329 -8.37 -27.19 10.14
CA PRO A 329 -7.39 -26.12 10.38
C PRO A 329 -7.59 -24.88 9.50
N LEU A 330 -7.99 -25.07 8.23
CA LEU A 330 -8.27 -23.97 7.30
C LEU A 330 -9.52 -23.16 7.69
N ALA A 331 -10.59 -23.81 8.13
CA ALA A 331 -11.80 -23.11 8.58
C ALA A 331 -11.54 -22.31 9.86
N VAL A 332 -10.75 -22.87 10.78
CA VAL A 332 -10.33 -22.17 12.01
C VAL A 332 -9.46 -20.95 11.68
N SER A 333 -8.47 -21.10 10.80
CA SER A 333 -7.60 -19.98 10.41
C SER A 333 -8.35 -18.93 9.59
N PHE A 334 -9.32 -19.33 8.75
CA PHE A 334 -10.20 -18.40 8.04
C PHE A 334 -10.96 -17.51 9.02
N ARG A 335 -11.60 -18.10 10.04
CA ARG A 335 -12.37 -17.31 11.02
C ARG A 335 -11.48 -16.35 11.80
N ALA A 336 -10.26 -16.75 12.15
CA ALA A 336 -9.28 -15.86 12.78
C ALA A 336 -8.89 -14.69 11.85
N HIS A 337 -8.64 -14.97 10.56
CA HIS A 337 -8.41 -13.95 9.55
C HIS A 337 -9.61 -13.02 9.40
N PHE A 338 -10.84 -13.55 9.34
CA PHE A 338 -12.07 -12.79 9.19
C PHE A 338 -12.26 -11.73 10.29
N ILE A 339 -11.86 -12.02 11.53
CA ILE A 339 -11.92 -11.01 12.62
C ILE A 339 -11.09 -9.77 12.29
N THR A 340 -9.94 -9.92 11.63
CA THR A 340 -9.09 -8.79 11.21
C THR A 340 -9.76 -7.91 10.14
N GLN A 341 -10.80 -8.42 9.47
CA GLN A 341 -11.52 -7.76 8.39
C GLN A 341 -12.79 -7.03 8.85
N VAL A 342 -13.19 -7.18 10.12
CA VAL A 342 -14.44 -6.64 10.65
C VAL A 342 -14.54 -5.12 10.46
N ALA A 343 -13.44 -4.38 10.65
CA ALA A 343 -13.43 -2.93 10.46
C ALA A 343 -13.78 -2.52 9.01
N SER A 344 -13.20 -3.21 8.02
CA SER A 344 -13.44 -2.96 6.60
C SER A 344 -14.87 -3.33 6.17
N LEU A 345 -15.42 -4.41 6.72
CA LEU A 345 -16.80 -4.82 6.48
C LEU A 345 -17.83 -3.95 7.21
N ALA A 346 -17.45 -3.30 8.32
CA ALA A 346 -18.33 -2.45 9.11
C ALA A 346 -18.56 -1.05 8.52
N VAL A 347 -17.86 -0.69 7.44
CA VAL A 347 -18.05 0.59 6.73
C VAL A 347 -19.50 0.72 6.26
N ASN A 348 -20.16 1.84 6.57
CA ASN A 348 -21.60 2.04 6.29
C ASN A 348 -21.86 2.62 4.90
N ASP A 349 -21.28 1.99 3.87
CA ASP A 349 -21.47 2.35 2.47
C ASP A 349 -21.30 1.10 1.61
N ILE A 350 -22.33 0.77 0.82
CA ILE A 350 -22.36 -0.42 -0.05
C ILE A 350 -21.31 -0.40 -1.15
N ASN A 351 -20.83 0.79 -1.52
CA ASN A 351 -19.75 0.94 -2.49
C ASN A 351 -18.36 0.77 -1.88
N ARG A 352 -18.25 0.79 -0.53
CA ARG A 352 -16.95 0.90 0.16
C ARG A 352 -16.67 -0.23 1.14
N PHE A 353 -17.67 -0.87 1.73
CA PHE A 353 -17.38 -2.01 2.60
C PHE A 353 -16.75 -3.13 1.78
N ASN A 354 -15.69 -3.72 2.31
CA ASN A 354 -14.93 -4.76 1.63
C ASN A 354 -14.16 -5.62 2.64
N TYR A 355 -13.51 -6.67 2.18
CA TYR A 355 -12.55 -7.46 2.93
C TYR A 355 -11.57 -8.18 2.01
N GLU A 356 -10.40 -8.50 2.55
CA GLU A 356 -9.41 -9.31 1.86
C GLU A 356 -9.63 -10.79 2.14
N VAL A 357 -9.64 -11.59 1.08
CA VAL A 357 -9.75 -13.05 1.16
C VAL A 357 -8.49 -13.68 0.57
N PRO A 358 -7.64 -14.26 1.42
CA PRO A 358 -6.51 -15.03 0.95
C PRO A 358 -6.88 -16.18 0.02
N ASP A 359 -6.02 -16.43 -0.96
CA ASP A 359 -6.33 -17.39 -2.02
C ASP A 359 -6.58 -18.81 -1.49
N LEU A 360 -5.93 -19.14 -0.37
CA LEU A 360 -6.08 -20.39 0.35
C LEU A 360 -7.49 -20.67 0.87
N TYR A 361 -8.33 -19.64 0.99
CA TYR A 361 -9.70 -19.76 1.48
C TYR A 361 -10.75 -19.83 0.37
N ASN A 362 -10.38 -19.46 -0.86
CA ASN A 362 -11.31 -19.35 -1.97
C ASN A 362 -11.87 -20.71 -2.39
N ALA A 363 -13.15 -20.73 -2.76
CA ALA A 363 -13.79 -21.85 -3.40
C ALA A 363 -13.30 -22.02 -4.85
N ALA A 364 -13.37 -23.23 -5.38
CA ALA A 364 -12.98 -23.53 -6.76
C ALA A 364 -13.98 -23.00 -7.81
N GLN A 365 -15.22 -22.76 -7.39
CA GLN A 365 -16.35 -22.31 -8.18
C GLN A 365 -17.29 -21.54 -7.25
N SER A 366 -18.18 -20.73 -7.83
CA SER A 366 -19.26 -20.07 -7.10
C SER A 366 -20.61 -20.63 -7.55
N ASP A 367 -21.46 -20.95 -6.58
CA ASP A 367 -22.76 -21.60 -6.76
C ASP A 367 -23.81 -20.92 -5.88
N SER A 368 -24.94 -20.53 -6.47
CA SER A 368 -26.03 -19.86 -5.78
C SER A 368 -27.29 -20.72 -5.59
N GLU A 369 -27.35 -21.90 -6.20
CA GLU A 369 -28.60 -22.67 -6.36
C GLU A 369 -28.40 -24.18 -6.06
N GLY A 370 -27.16 -24.65 -5.87
CA GLY A 370 -26.85 -26.02 -5.51
C GLY A 370 -27.09 -26.38 -4.03
N VAL A 371 -27.36 -27.66 -3.77
CA VAL A 371 -27.58 -28.21 -2.40
C VAL A 371 -26.34 -28.06 -1.49
N LEU A 372 -25.16 -27.91 -2.07
CA LEU A 372 -23.89 -27.65 -1.39
C LEU A 372 -23.30 -26.29 -1.83
N ALA A 373 -24.16 -25.29 -2.06
CA ALA A 373 -23.76 -23.95 -2.51
C ALA A 373 -22.58 -23.42 -1.68
N SER A 374 -21.44 -23.25 -2.33
CA SER A 374 -20.17 -22.85 -1.70
C SER A 374 -20.22 -21.45 -1.10
N ASP A 375 -21.28 -20.69 -1.35
CA ASP A 375 -21.34 -19.25 -1.15
C ASP A 375 -22.39 -18.80 -0.12
N ASN A 376 -23.13 -19.75 0.48
CA ASN A 376 -24.20 -19.44 1.42
C ASN A 376 -23.66 -19.20 2.85
N TYR A 377 -22.86 -18.15 3.00
CA TYR A 377 -22.11 -17.82 4.21
C TYR A 377 -23.01 -17.59 5.41
N LEU A 378 -24.10 -16.82 5.22
CA LEU A 378 -25.02 -16.48 6.30
C LEU A 378 -25.76 -17.72 6.80
N ASN A 379 -26.20 -18.60 5.90
CA ASN A 379 -26.82 -19.87 6.30
C ASN A 379 -25.83 -20.74 7.09
N GLU A 380 -24.60 -20.90 6.59
CA GLU A 380 -23.55 -21.68 7.27
C GLU A 380 -23.20 -21.11 8.66
N PHE A 381 -23.17 -19.79 8.80
CA PHE A 381 -22.97 -19.11 10.07
C PHE A 381 -24.11 -19.39 11.06
N LEU A 382 -25.37 -19.36 10.59
CA LEU A 382 -26.57 -19.55 11.39
C LEU A 382 -26.87 -21.01 11.77
N LEU A 383 -26.20 -21.99 11.16
CA LEU A 383 -26.32 -23.40 11.56
C LEU A 383 -25.79 -23.68 12.98
N ALA A 384 -24.98 -22.78 13.53
CA ALA A 384 -24.47 -22.86 14.89
C ALA A 384 -25.30 -21.98 15.86
N PRO A 385 -25.32 -22.31 17.17
CA PRO A 385 -25.97 -21.45 18.15
C PRO A 385 -25.41 -20.01 18.11
N PRO A 386 -26.25 -18.98 18.30
CA PRO A 386 -25.85 -17.57 18.15
C PRO A 386 -24.75 -17.15 19.13
N ASN A 387 -24.67 -17.80 20.30
CA ASN A 387 -23.63 -17.55 21.29
C ASN A 387 -22.45 -18.52 21.11
N ASN A 388 -21.70 -18.36 20.01
CA ASN A 388 -20.49 -19.14 19.71
C ASN A 388 -19.23 -18.27 19.68
N SER A 389 -18.06 -18.89 19.76
CA SER A 389 -16.78 -18.19 19.86
C SER A 389 -16.48 -17.26 18.67
N PHE A 390 -16.96 -17.60 17.46
CA PHE A 390 -16.76 -16.76 16.29
C PHE A 390 -17.66 -15.52 16.32
N ALA A 391 -18.95 -15.69 16.63
CA ALA A 391 -19.88 -14.57 16.80
C ALA A 391 -19.45 -13.62 17.94
N GLN A 392 -18.93 -14.16 19.05
CA GLN A 392 -18.38 -13.37 20.16
C GLN A 392 -17.14 -12.57 19.76
N ALA A 393 -16.23 -13.16 18.97
CA ALA A 393 -15.04 -12.48 18.48
C ALA A 393 -15.41 -11.32 17.52
N ILE A 394 -16.38 -11.54 16.63
CA ILE A 394 -16.92 -10.46 15.77
C ILE A 394 -17.54 -9.36 16.64
N THR A 395 -18.36 -9.72 17.63
CA THR A 395 -19.00 -8.76 18.54
C THR A 395 -17.98 -7.92 19.30
N THR A 396 -16.91 -8.54 19.80
CA THR A 396 -15.82 -7.86 20.50
C THR A 396 -15.16 -6.81 19.61
N GLU A 397 -14.89 -7.16 18.36
CA GLU A 397 -14.24 -6.25 17.42
C GLU A 397 -15.19 -5.12 16.99
N LEU A 398 -16.48 -5.40 16.80
CA LEU A 398 -17.49 -4.37 16.54
C LEU A 398 -17.60 -3.36 17.67
N GLN A 399 -17.58 -3.83 18.93
CA GLN A 399 -17.55 -2.97 20.11
C GLN A 399 -16.27 -2.13 20.16
N ARG A 400 -15.11 -2.72 19.83
CA ARG A 400 -13.82 -2.02 19.80
C ARG A 400 -13.82 -0.84 18.82
N ILE A 401 -14.46 -0.99 17.66
CA ILE A 401 -14.56 0.06 16.63
C ILE A 401 -15.80 0.95 16.77
N GLY A 402 -16.64 0.73 17.79
CA GLY A 402 -17.85 1.52 18.03
C GLY A 402 -18.96 1.29 16.99
N SER A 403 -18.99 0.13 16.32
CA SER A 403 -20.03 -0.22 15.35
C SER A 403 -21.26 -0.83 16.03
N THR A 404 -22.46 -0.47 15.55
CA THR A 404 -23.74 -0.99 16.04
C THR A 404 -24.23 -2.23 15.28
N LEU A 405 -23.44 -2.74 14.32
CA LEU A 405 -23.77 -3.92 13.56
C LEU A 405 -23.75 -5.18 14.43
N ARG A 406 -24.37 -6.25 13.93
CA ARG A 406 -24.40 -7.58 14.55
C ARG A 406 -23.56 -8.56 13.72
N PRO A 407 -23.05 -9.67 14.29
CA PRO A 407 -22.27 -10.65 13.55
C PRO A 407 -22.92 -11.12 12.24
N GLU A 408 -24.24 -11.30 12.23
CA GLU A 408 -25.01 -11.70 11.05
C GLU A 408 -24.91 -10.66 9.93
N HIS A 409 -24.95 -9.36 10.27
CA HIS A 409 -24.79 -8.28 9.29
C HIS A 409 -23.40 -8.34 8.63
N LEU A 410 -22.35 -8.65 9.38
CA LEU A 410 -20.97 -8.73 8.87
C LEU A 410 -20.80 -9.92 7.92
N VAL A 411 -21.40 -11.05 8.26
CA VAL A 411 -21.41 -12.24 7.39
C VAL A 411 -22.29 -12.00 6.16
N ALA A 412 -23.42 -11.32 6.29
CA ALA A 412 -24.28 -10.93 5.17
C ALA A 412 -23.57 -9.96 4.20
N ARG A 413 -22.82 -8.99 4.74
CA ARG A 413 -21.97 -8.10 3.93
C ARG A 413 -20.88 -8.88 3.21
N ALA A 414 -20.17 -9.80 3.90
CA ALA A 414 -19.20 -10.67 3.26
C ALA A 414 -19.84 -11.55 2.16
N GLN A 415 -21.05 -12.07 2.40
CA GLN A 415 -21.82 -12.82 1.40
C GLN A 415 -22.10 -11.94 0.19
N SER A 416 -22.60 -10.72 0.37
CA SER A 416 -22.89 -9.82 -0.77
C SER A 416 -21.68 -9.51 -1.67
N LEU A 417 -20.46 -9.70 -1.16
CA LEU A 417 -19.22 -9.55 -1.91
C LEU A 417 -18.77 -10.84 -2.61
N SER A 418 -19.36 -12.00 -2.32
CA SER A 418 -19.12 -13.22 -3.11
C SER A 418 -19.81 -13.12 -4.47
N CYS A 419 -19.42 -13.98 -5.41
CA CYS A 419 -20.04 -14.04 -6.72
C CYS A 419 -21.53 -14.42 -6.59
N ALA A 420 -21.85 -15.57 -5.99
CA ALA A 420 -23.24 -15.98 -5.79
C ALA A 420 -24.03 -15.04 -4.90
N GLY A 421 -23.36 -14.42 -3.91
CA GLY A 421 -23.94 -13.40 -3.05
C GLY A 421 -24.45 -12.19 -3.80
N CYS A 422 -23.60 -11.61 -4.65
CA CYS A 422 -23.95 -10.50 -5.52
C CYS A 422 -25.06 -10.89 -6.52
N HIS A 423 -25.10 -12.16 -6.95
CA HIS A 423 -26.08 -12.67 -7.91
C HIS A 423 -27.44 -13.01 -7.31
N ASN A 424 -27.55 -14.03 -6.47
CA ASN A 424 -28.86 -14.56 -6.07
C ASN A 424 -29.03 -14.67 -4.54
N LEU A 425 -27.93 -14.76 -3.77
CA LEU A 425 -28.02 -15.06 -2.33
C LEU A 425 -28.19 -13.82 -1.44
N SER A 426 -28.03 -12.61 -1.96
CA SER A 426 -28.11 -11.39 -1.14
C SER A 426 -29.27 -10.47 -1.48
N SER A 427 -30.09 -10.77 -2.49
CA SER A 427 -31.22 -9.91 -2.85
C SER A 427 -32.13 -9.69 -1.63
N ASN A 428 -32.37 -8.43 -1.25
CA ASN A 428 -33.13 -8.02 -0.07
C ASN A 428 -32.59 -8.53 1.29
N THR A 429 -31.32 -8.93 1.37
CA THR A 429 -30.70 -9.35 2.63
C THR A 429 -30.39 -8.14 3.52
N ASP A 430 -30.68 -8.23 4.82
CA ASP A 430 -30.35 -7.21 5.81
C ASP A 430 -28.82 -7.14 6.04
N LEU A 431 -28.22 -6.02 5.64
CA LEU A 431 -26.82 -5.67 5.83
C LEU A 431 -26.58 -4.76 7.05
N GLY A 432 -27.64 -4.32 7.72
CA GLY A 432 -27.61 -3.51 8.92
C GLY A 432 -27.04 -2.09 8.75
N GLY A 433 -27.20 -1.29 9.81
CA GLY A 433 -26.75 0.11 9.82
C GLY A 433 -27.47 0.97 8.77
N PRO A 434 -26.88 2.11 8.36
CA PRO A 434 -27.41 2.96 7.30
C PRO A 434 -27.51 2.28 5.92
N VAL A 435 -26.71 1.23 5.67
CA VAL A 435 -26.81 0.46 4.42
C VAL A 435 -28.16 -0.25 4.32
N SER A 436 -28.76 -0.64 5.45
CA SER A 436 -30.03 -1.34 5.54
C SER A 436 -30.03 -2.66 4.74
N PHE A 437 -30.68 -2.71 3.58
CA PHE A 437 -30.80 -3.93 2.78
C PHE A 437 -29.92 -3.88 1.52
N PHE A 438 -29.42 -5.04 1.11
CA PHE A 438 -28.84 -5.18 -0.21
C PHE A 438 -29.92 -5.00 -1.28
N PRO A 439 -29.66 -4.25 -2.37
CA PRO A 439 -30.65 -3.96 -3.40
C PRO A 439 -31.28 -5.23 -3.99
N ASP A 440 -32.58 -5.14 -4.32
CA ASP A 440 -33.28 -6.19 -5.05
C ASP A 440 -32.70 -6.34 -6.48
N LEU A 441 -32.41 -7.57 -6.90
CA LEU A 441 -31.97 -7.87 -8.26
C LEU A 441 -33.16 -8.19 -9.18
N ARG A 442 -33.58 -7.21 -9.97
CA ARG A 442 -34.77 -7.32 -10.84
C ARG A 442 -34.47 -7.80 -12.25
N SER A 443 -33.22 -7.66 -12.69
CA SER A 443 -32.77 -7.94 -14.06
C SER A 443 -32.34 -9.40 -14.30
N ALA A 444 -32.64 -10.34 -13.39
CA ALA A 444 -32.17 -11.73 -13.40
C ALA A 444 -30.64 -11.96 -13.41
N PHE A 445 -29.82 -10.92 -13.60
CA PHE A 445 -28.35 -10.98 -13.59
C PHE A 445 -27.72 -9.65 -13.17
N THR A 446 -26.49 -9.68 -12.66
CA THR A 446 -25.86 -8.59 -11.87
C THR A 446 -25.15 -7.50 -12.65
N HIS A 447 -24.64 -7.77 -13.85
CA HIS A 447 -23.97 -6.77 -14.67
C HIS A 447 -24.93 -6.26 -15.75
N ASN A 448 -25.18 -7.11 -16.74
CA ASN A 448 -26.06 -6.88 -17.88
C ASN A 448 -26.64 -8.20 -18.36
N THR A 449 -27.69 -8.14 -19.17
CA THR A 449 -28.34 -9.31 -19.76
C THR A 449 -28.18 -9.29 -21.27
N GLU A 450 -28.35 -10.44 -21.89
CA GLU A 450 -28.45 -10.61 -23.34
C GLU A 450 -29.77 -10.10 -23.94
N LEU A 451 -30.65 -9.49 -23.13
CA LEU A 451 -31.92 -8.93 -23.57
C LEU A 451 -31.75 -7.46 -23.97
N PRO A 452 -32.43 -7.01 -25.06
CA PRO A 452 -32.49 -5.60 -25.41
C PRO A 452 -33.05 -4.77 -24.26
N ALA A 453 -32.56 -3.55 -24.10
CA ALA A 453 -33.07 -2.57 -23.16
C ALA A 453 -34.28 -1.85 -23.74
N ASP A 454 -35.30 -1.68 -22.91
CA ASP A 454 -36.42 -0.81 -23.21
C ASP A 454 -36.02 0.67 -23.07
N GLY A 455 -36.74 1.57 -23.74
CA GLY A 455 -36.56 3.02 -23.59
C GLY A 455 -35.44 3.64 -24.43
N PHE A 456 -34.70 2.85 -25.21
CA PHE A 456 -33.74 3.36 -26.19
C PHE A 456 -34.38 3.49 -27.59
N PRO A 457 -33.94 4.47 -28.41
CA PRO A 457 -34.39 4.59 -29.80
C PRO A 457 -34.05 3.33 -30.63
N PRO A 458 -34.89 2.92 -31.59
CA PRO A 458 -34.62 1.76 -32.45
C PRO A 458 -33.29 1.83 -33.22
N GLU A 459 -32.81 3.04 -33.52
CA GLU A 459 -31.55 3.33 -34.18
C GLU A 459 -30.32 3.23 -33.28
N ASP A 460 -30.50 3.20 -31.96
CA ASP A 460 -29.42 3.08 -30.97
C ASP A 460 -29.81 2.04 -29.90
N PRO A 461 -29.94 0.75 -30.27
CA PRO A 461 -30.36 -0.28 -29.33
C PRO A 461 -29.24 -0.67 -28.36
N HIS A 462 -29.60 -0.89 -27.11
CA HIS A 462 -28.69 -1.29 -26.03
C HIS A 462 -29.07 -2.65 -25.44
N PHE A 463 -28.11 -3.33 -24.81
CA PHE A 463 -28.40 -4.43 -23.88
C PHE A 463 -28.75 -3.91 -22.48
N THR A 464 -29.69 -4.59 -21.81
CA THR A 464 -30.18 -4.20 -20.48
C THR A 464 -29.08 -4.34 -19.42
N LEU A 465 -28.77 -3.24 -18.72
CA LEU A 465 -27.95 -3.24 -17.51
C LEU A 465 -28.78 -3.66 -16.29
N SER A 466 -28.14 -4.23 -15.27
CA SER A 466 -28.85 -4.53 -14.02
C SER A 466 -29.26 -3.26 -13.28
N ASN A 467 -30.39 -3.30 -12.57
CA ASN A 467 -30.83 -2.15 -11.77
C ASN A 467 -29.82 -1.82 -10.66
N MET A 468 -29.20 -2.84 -10.05
CA MET A 468 -28.17 -2.65 -9.04
C MET A 468 -26.94 -1.92 -9.61
N LEU A 469 -26.50 -2.29 -10.82
CA LEU A 469 -25.39 -1.60 -11.48
C LEU A 469 -25.76 -0.16 -11.83
N GLN A 470 -26.95 0.07 -12.40
CA GLN A 470 -27.43 1.39 -12.80
C GLN A 470 -27.65 2.33 -11.61
N ASP A 471 -28.32 1.85 -10.57
CA ASP A 471 -28.83 2.71 -9.49
C ASP A 471 -27.81 2.88 -8.35
N THR A 472 -26.91 1.91 -8.16
CA THR A 472 -25.98 1.89 -7.03
C THR A 472 -24.53 2.10 -7.45
N PHE A 473 -24.02 1.27 -8.37
CA PHE A 473 -22.58 1.20 -8.61
C PHE A 473 -22.07 2.15 -9.70
N LEU A 474 -22.82 2.38 -10.79
CA LEU A 474 -22.39 3.30 -11.85
C LEU A 474 -22.29 4.75 -11.37
N PRO A 475 -23.23 5.30 -10.58
CA PRO A 475 -23.11 6.66 -10.06
C PRO A 475 -21.84 6.86 -9.23
N PHE A 476 -21.49 5.86 -8.41
CA PHE A 476 -20.27 5.90 -7.61
C PHE A 476 -19.00 5.80 -8.47
N ARG A 477 -18.98 4.91 -9.48
CA ARG A 477 -17.85 4.82 -10.42
C ARG A 477 -17.66 6.10 -11.25
N GLN A 478 -18.77 6.73 -11.63
CA GLN A 478 -18.80 8.03 -12.30
C GLN A 478 -18.21 9.13 -11.42
N GLN A 479 -18.60 9.14 -10.14
CA GLN A 479 -18.02 10.04 -9.14
C GLN A 479 -16.51 9.83 -9.00
N LEU A 480 -16.03 8.59 -8.87
CA LEU A 480 -14.60 8.30 -8.73
C LEU A 480 -13.78 8.71 -9.96
N LEU A 481 -14.24 8.37 -11.16
CA LEU A 481 -13.57 8.76 -12.41
C LEU A 481 -13.52 10.28 -12.55
N GLY A 482 -14.63 10.97 -12.27
CA GLY A 482 -14.69 12.43 -12.30
C GLY A 482 -13.78 13.07 -11.25
N ALA A 483 -13.81 12.58 -10.01
CA ALA A 483 -13.00 13.12 -8.91
C ALA A 483 -11.50 12.98 -9.19
N PHE A 484 -11.08 11.84 -9.78
CA PHE A 484 -9.71 11.67 -10.24
C PHE A 484 -9.33 12.69 -11.33
N LEU A 485 -10.21 12.92 -12.29
CA LEU A 485 -9.96 13.86 -13.39
C LEU A 485 -9.93 15.32 -12.92
N ASP A 486 -10.76 15.69 -11.94
CA ASP A 486 -10.77 17.01 -11.29
C ASP A 486 -9.56 17.21 -10.36
N THR A 487 -8.99 16.12 -9.83
CA THR A 487 -7.80 16.18 -8.98
C THR A 487 -6.58 16.61 -9.80
N PRO A 488 -5.83 17.65 -9.40
CA PRO A 488 -4.65 18.08 -10.12
C PRO A 488 -3.53 17.04 -10.05
N ALA A 489 -2.65 17.04 -11.05
CA ALA A 489 -1.49 16.15 -11.05
C ALA A 489 -0.59 16.38 -9.82
N LEU A 490 -0.34 17.65 -9.48
CA LEU A 490 0.50 18.04 -8.35
C LEU A 490 -0.29 18.93 -7.39
N GLY A 491 -0.14 18.70 -6.09
CA GLY A 491 -0.79 19.51 -5.07
C GLY A 491 -0.21 19.21 -3.70
N VAL A 492 -0.02 20.25 -2.89
CA VAL A 492 0.44 20.15 -1.50
C VAL A 492 -0.38 21.09 -0.64
N VAL A 493 -0.73 20.64 0.57
CA VAL A 493 -1.26 21.52 1.62
C VAL A 493 -0.44 21.36 2.88
N GLN A 494 -0.07 22.47 3.53
CA GLN A 494 0.61 22.43 4.82
C GLN A 494 -0.41 22.34 5.96
N HIS A 495 -0.10 21.52 6.96
CA HIS A 495 -0.84 21.45 8.22
C HIS A 495 -0.06 22.16 9.31
N HIS A 496 -0.68 23.13 9.98
CA HIS A 496 -0.12 23.80 11.14
C HIS A 496 -0.56 23.09 12.41
N LEU A 497 0.38 22.47 13.13
CA LEU A 497 0.11 21.72 14.37
C LEU A 497 -0.23 22.65 15.56
N ASP A 498 0.24 23.90 15.53
CA ASP A 498 -0.08 24.94 16.51
C ASP A 498 -0.03 26.32 15.80
N SER A 499 -0.93 27.22 16.19
CA SER A 499 -0.91 28.62 15.75
C SER A 499 0.13 29.47 16.51
N ARG A 500 0.73 28.92 17.57
CA ARG A 500 1.78 29.60 18.35
C ARG A 500 3.10 29.60 17.59
N ILE A 501 3.65 30.80 17.42
CA ILE A 501 4.99 30.99 16.86
C ILE A 501 6.03 30.42 17.84
N ARG A 502 6.86 29.49 17.38
CA ARG A 502 7.94 28.90 18.18
C ARG A 502 8.98 29.96 18.51
N THR A 503 9.33 30.10 19.78
CA THR A 503 10.45 30.97 20.21
C THR A 503 11.76 30.21 20.18
N VAL A 504 12.77 30.75 19.50
CA VAL A 504 14.11 30.15 19.33
C VAL A 504 15.19 31.15 19.73
N VAL A 505 16.36 30.67 20.13
CA VAL A 505 17.49 31.51 20.56
C VAL A 505 18.40 31.78 19.36
N ALA A 506 18.76 33.04 19.11
CA ALA A 506 19.61 33.43 18.00
C ALA A 506 20.89 32.58 17.90
N GLY A 507 21.20 32.07 16.71
CA GLY A 507 22.38 31.25 16.42
C GLY A 507 22.34 29.81 16.96
N GLN A 508 21.34 29.44 17.76
CA GLN A 508 21.24 28.09 18.31
C GLN A 508 20.51 27.14 17.34
N PRO A 509 20.95 25.87 17.24
CA PRO A 509 20.19 24.85 16.54
C PRO A 509 18.89 24.53 17.28
N PHE A 510 17.84 24.22 16.54
CA PHE A 510 16.57 23.75 17.09
C PHE A 510 15.93 22.74 16.15
N THR A 511 15.21 21.76 16.71
CA THR A 511 14.43 20.81 15.94
C THR A 511 13.07 21.41 15.58
N ALA A 512 12.68 21.25 14.32
CA ALA A 512 11.40 21.68 13.80
C ALA A 512 10.74 20.56 12.99
N GLU A 513 9.41 20.66 12.87
CA GLU A 513 8.60 19.76 12.08
C GLU A 513 7.75 20.55 11.09
N VAL A 514 7.71 20.09 9.84
CA VAL A 514 6.84 20.60 8.79
C VAL A 514 5.96 19.45 8.33
N THR A 515 4.65 19.54 8.58
CA THR A 515 3.69 18.52 8.16
C THR A 515 2.91 18.99 6.95
N VAL A 516 2.85 18.16 5.92
CA VAL A 516 2.13 18.43 4.66
C VAL A 516 1.28 17.23 4.26
N SER A 517 0.23 17.46 3.48
CA SER A 517 -0.49 16.43 2.72
C SER A 517 -0.15 16.52 1.24
N ASN A 518 -0.02 15.37 0.58
CA ASN A 518 -0.14 15.30 -0.87
C ASN A 518 -1.61 15.42 -1.25
N THR A 519 -1.97 16.43 -2.05
CA THR A 519 -3.34 16.64 -2.55
C THR A 519 -3.44 16.46 -4.05
N GLY A 520 -2.33 16.10 -4.72
CA GLY A 520 -2.32 15.76 -6.14
C GLY A 520 -2.30 14.25 -6.37
N ALA A 521 -2.62 13.82 -7.58
CA ALA A 521 -2.63 12.42 -7.97
C ALA A 521 -1.22 11.82 -8.17
N THR A 522 -0.19 12.66 -8.30
CA THR A 522 1.21 12.19 -8.45
C THR A 522 1.73 11.66 -7.13
N LEU A 523 2.23 10.43 -7.12
CA LEU A 523 2.96 9.82 -6.00
C LEU A 523 4.22 10.64 -5.68
N TRP A 524 4.43 11.00 -4.41
CA TRP A 524 5.71 11.57 -3.98
C TRP A 524 6.66 10.48 -3.50
N ARG A 525 7.87 10.47 -4.05
CA ARG A 525 8.94 9.57 -3.62
C ARG A 525 10.31 10.16 -3.96
N PRO A 526 11.40 9.70 -3.33
CA PRO A 526 12.74 10.11 -3.74
C PRO A 526 13.04 9.76 -5.20
N GLY A 527 12.52 8.62 -5.69
CA GLY A 527 12.78 8.11 -7.04
C GLY A 527 12.22 8.95 -8.20
N ASN A 528 11.34 9.92 -7.95
CA ASN A 528 10.93 10.94 -8.93
C ASN A 528 11.40 12.35 -8.54
N ALA A 529 12.39 12.43 -7.65
CA ALA A 529 13.00 13.66 -7.17
C ALA A 529 12.03 14.64 -6.49
N THR A 530 10.96 14.14 -5.87
CA THR A 530 10.06 14.99 -5.07
C THR A 530 10.75 15.44 -3.79
N ARG A 531 10.82 16.76 -3.55
CA ARG A 531 11.37 17.36 -2.32
C ARG A 531 10.85 18.78 -2.10
N GLY A 532 10.95 19.29 -0.87
CA GLY A 532 10.75 20.72 -0.58
C GLY A 532 12.07 21.46 -0.69
N VAL A 533 12.22 22.36 -1.66
CA VAL A 533 13.43 23.17 -1.85
C VAL A 533 13.35 24.43 -1.00
N SER A 534 14.41 24.72 -0.23
CA SER A 534 14.48 25.93 0.59
C SER A 534 14.59 27.18 -0.29
N LEU A 535 13.75 28.18 -0.01
CA LEU A 535 13.79 29.46 -0.74
C LEU A 535 14.90 30.40 -0.22
N GLU A 536 15.49 30.07 0.93
CA GLU A 536 16.59 30.80 1.53
C GLU A 536 17.96 30.13 1.32
N GLY A 537 18.04 29.05 0.52
CA GLY A 537 19.27 28.28 0.31
C GLY A 537 19.71 27.49 1.54
N GLY A 538 18.79 27.22 2.47
CA GLY A 538 19.01 26.41 3.67
C GLY A 538 18.81 24.92 3.42
N GLN A 539 18.43 24.18 4.48
CA GLN A 539 18.17 22.75 4.41
C GLN A 539 16.86 22.47 3.66
N ASP A 540 16.91 21.58 2.66
CA ASP A 540 15.73 21.07 1.93
C ASP A 540 14.92 20.05 2.77
N LEU A 541 13.62 19.95 2.47
CA LEU A 541 12.73 18.90 2.97
C LEU A 541 12.88 17.66 2.08
N THR A 542 13.65 16.68 2.52
CA THR A 542 13.93 15.47 1.76
C THR A 542 13.07 14.29 2.20
N LEU A 543 12.64 13.49 1.23
CA LEU A 543 11.99 12.21 1.47
C LEU A 543 13.07 11.14 1.73
N ALA A 544 12.80 10.24 2.69
CA ALA A 544 13.65 9.09 2.96
C ALA A 544 13.56 8.05 1.83
N PRO A 545 14.59 7.21 1.58
CA PRO A 545 14.64 6.29 0.44
C PRO A 545 13.41 5.39 0.22
N GLY A 546 12.67 5.04 1.28
CA GLY A 546 11.45 4.22 1.22
C GLY A 546 10.14 5.00 1.28
N ASP A 547 10.17 6.33 1.36
CA ASP A 547 8.95 7.14 1.45
C ASP A 547 8.15 7.05 0.15
N THR A 548 6.85 6.77 0.31
CA THR A 548 5.84 6.81 -0.74
C THR A 548 4.61 7.53 -0.19
N ILE A 549 4.36 8.76 -0.67
CA ILE A 549 3.25 9.58 -0.17
C ILE A 549 2.19 9.71 -1.26
N LEU A 550 1.12 8.95 -1.09
CA LEU A 550 -0.03 8.90 -2.00
C LEU A 550 -0.97 10.09 -1.80
N LEU A 551 -1.89 10.26 -2.75
CA LEU A 551 -2.98 11.24 -2.64
C LEU A 551 -3.70 11.12 -1.28
N GLY A 552 -3.83 12.25 -0.59
CA GLY A 552 -4.45 12.37 0.73
C GLY A 552 -3.51 12.04 1.91
N GLN A 553 -2.39 11.37 1.68
CA GLN A 553 -1.46 11.00 2.77
C GLN A 553 -0.64 12.19 3.26
N ARG A 554 -0.24 12.12 4.54
CA ARG A 554 0.58 13.14 5.20
C ARG A 554 2.05 12.71 5.29
N LYS A 555 2.94 13.69 5.20
CA LYS A 555 4.36 13.56 5.56
C LYS A 555 4.73 14.65 6.57
N THR A 556 5.35 14.23 7.67
CA THR A 556 6.04 15.13 8.60
C THR A 556 7.54 15.07 8.31
N PHE A 557 8.11 16.20 7.96
CA PHE A 557 9.54 16.38 7.83
C PHE A 557 10.10 16.89 9.16
N THR A 558 11.07 16.19 9.71
CA THR A 558 11.80 16.62 10.92
C THR A 558 13.18 17.12 10.50
N LEU A 559 13.53 18.32 10.93
CA LEU A 559 14.77 18.99 10.54
C LEU A 559 15.41 19.71 11.72
N THR A 560 16.73 19.87 11.67
CA THR A 560 17.52 20.63 12.66
C THR A 560 17.98 21.92 11.99
N LEU A 561 17.33 23.02 12.34
CA LEU A 561 17.58 24.35 11.78
C LEU A 561 18.44 25.18 12.73
N THR A 562 19.23 26.10 12.20
CA THR A 562 19.92 27.12 12.99
C THR A 562 19.13 28.42 12.97
N ALA A 563 18.79 28.95 14.15
CA ALA A 563 18.07 30.22 14.26
C ALA A 563 18.90 31.40 13.71
N PRO A 564 18.30 32.35 12.97
CA PRO A 564 19.02 33.53 12.50
C PRO A 564 19.65 34.32 13.65
N MET A 565 20.75 35.02 13.38
CA MET A 565 21.39 35.89 14.37
C MET A 565 20.58 37.16 14.65
N THR A 566 19.61 37.50 13.80
CA THR A 566 18.80 38.72 13.93
C THR A 566 17.50 38.42 14.71
N PRO A 567 17.17 39.21 15.76
CA PRO A 567 15.98 38.99 16.56
C PRO A 567 14.69 39.31 15.79
N GLY A 568 13.56 38.89 16.35
CA GLY A 568 12.21 39.17 15.86
C GLY A 568 11.58 38.01 15.08
N ASN A 569 10.45 38.29 14.42
CA ASN A 569 9.75 37.31 13.60
C ASN A 569 10.57 36.97 12.35
N LYS A 570 10.86 35.68 12.18
CA LYS A 570 11.51 35.11 10.99
C LYS A 570 10.65 33.99 10.46
N THR A 571 10.74 33.72 9.17
CA THR A 571 10.02 32.62 8.53
C THR A 571 10.99 31.87 7.65
N TYR A 572 11.08 30.55 7.86
CA TYR A 572 11.72 29.66 6.90
C TYR A 572 10.69 29.25 5.87
N ARG A 573 11.09 29.22 4.59
CA ARG A 573 10.18 28.91 3.50
C ARG A 573 10.74 27.83 2.61
N TRP A 574 9.82 26.99 2.14
CA TRP A 574 10.09 25.98 1.15
C TRP A 574 9.03 26.03 0.08
N ARG A 575 9.37 25.51 -1.09
CA ARG A 575 8.40 25.15 -2.11
C ARG A 575 8.59 23.69 -2.47
N MET A 576 7.50 22.96 -2.68
CA MET A 576 7.63 21.58 -3.18
C MET A 576 8.06 21.60 -4.64
N HIS A 577 8.94 20.68 -5.03
CA HIS A 577 9.41 20.49 -6.39
C HIS A 577 9.24 19.02 -6.79
N LEU A 578 8.93 18.78 -8.07
CA LEU A 578 9.01 17.48 -8.74
C LEU A 578 10.01 17.62 -9.87
N ASP A 579 11.05 16.81 -9.88
CA ASP A 579 12.13 16.87 -10.89
C ASP A 579 12.65 18.30 -11.16
N GLY A 580 12.83 19.06 -10.07
CA GLY A 580 13.28 20.45 -10.14
C GLY A 580 12.21 21.49 -10.48
N VAL A 581 10.99 21.09 -10.88
CA VAL A 581 9.89 22.01 -11.19
C VAL A 581 9.08 22.32 -9.92
N PRO A 582 8.95 23.60 -9.51
CA PRO A 582 8.17 23.97 -8.33
C PRO A 582 6.66 23.75 -8.52
N PHE A 583 5.97 23.32 -7.46
CA PHE A 583 4.52 23.19 -7.43
C PHE A 583 3.93 23.55 -6.04
N GLY A 584 2.63 23.85 -6.03
CA GLY A 584 1.89 24.25 -4.84
C GLY A 584 2.34 25.59 -4.25
N ASP A 585 1.75 25.89 -3.09
CA ASP A 585 2.01 27.09 -2.31
C ASP A 585 3.31 26.99 -1.50
N GLU A 586 3.79 28.15 -1.03
CA GLU A 586 4.94 28.19 -0.12
C GLU A 586 4.60 27.54 1.22
N LEU A 587 5.44 26.60 1.64
CA LEU A 587 5.44 26.07 2.99
C LEU A 587 6.16 27.04 3.91
N ARG A 588 5.59 27.32 5.08
CA ARG A 588 6.07 28.36 6.00
C ARG A 588 6.23 27.83 7.41
N LEU A 589 7.37 28.11 8.01
CA LEU A 589 7.64 27.90 9.43
C LEU A 589 8.00 29.23 10.09
N PRO A 590 7.04 29.93 10.71
CA PRO A 590 7.32 31.15 11.45
C PRO A 590 7.98 30.82 12.79
N VAL A 591 9.02 31.56 13.14
CA VAL A 591 9.71 31.52 14.44
C VAL A 591 9.90 32.93 14.99
N PHE A 592 9.92 33.05 16.30
CA PHE A 592 10.31 34.27 16.99
C PHE A 592 11.73 34.09 17.53
N VAL A 593 12.68 34.80 16.96
CA VAL A 593 14.07 34.75 17.39
C VAL A 593 14.26 35.72 18.56
N LYS A 594 14.64 35.18 19.72
CA LYS A 594 15.07 35.98 20.87
C LYS A 594 16.59 35.94 21.03
N ILE A 595 17.15 37.04 21.48
CA ILE A 595 18.50 37.08 22.03
C ILE A 595 18.36 36.88 23.54
N PRO A 596 19.17 36.00 24.18
CA PRO A 596 19.10 35.82 25.61
C PRO A 596 19.61 37.06 26.34
N ALA A 597 19.15 37.30 27.58
CA ALA A 597 19.63 38.44 28.37
C ALA A 597 21.15 38.37 28.56
N PHE A 598 21.67 37.19 28.89
CA PHE A 598 23.10 36.91 28.99
C PHE A 598 23.50 35.89 27.93
N GLY A 599 24.49 36.22 27.11
CA GLY A 599 25.04 35.35 26.06
C GLY A 599 26.49 35.72 25.81
N ALA A 600 27.34 34.74 25.53
CA ALA A 600 28.77 34.95 25.32
C ALA A 600 29.33 34.05 24.22
N GLU A 601 30.37 34.53 23.54
CA GLU A 601 31.13 33.80 22.52
C GLU A 601 32.62 33.90 22.86
N LEU A 602 33.36 32.80 22.68
CA LEU A 602 34.81 32.79 22.85
C LEU A 602 35.48 33.46 21.63
N VAL A 603 36.22 34.53 21.86
CA VAL A 603 36.98 35.23 20.82
C VAL A 603 38.39 34.64 20.72
N SER A 604 39.07 34.47 21.86
CA SER A 604 40.40 33.87 21.94
C SER A 604 40.71 33.41 23.36
N GLN A 605 41.66 32.49 23.51
CA GLN A 605 42.25 32.12 24.80
C GLN A 605 43.76 31.93 24.66
N SER A 606 44.53 32.22 25.71
CA SER A 606 45.96 31.94 25.75
C SER A 606 46.22 30.42 25.75
N PRO A 607 47.42 29.97 25.33
CA PRO A 607 47.82 28.58 25.49
C PRO A 607 47.69 28.11 26.93
N VAL A 608 47.32 26.83 27.11
CA VAL A 608 47.29 26.14 28.40
C VAL A 608 48.42 25.10 28.36
N PRO A 609 49.33 25.05 29.34
CA PRO A 609 50.38 24.03 29.39
C PRO A 609 49.81 22.62 29.42
N ASP A 610 50.49 21.66 28.78
CA ASP A 610 50.09 20.25 28.81
C ASP A 610 50.49 19.59 30.16
N THR A 611 51.59 20.06 30.78
CA THR A 611 52.11 19.56 32.07
C THR A 611 52.57 20.73 32.95
N VAL A 612 52.35 20.61 34.26
CA VAL A 612 52.81 21.54 35.30
C VAL A 612 53.25 20.77 36.55
N ALA A 613 54.16 21.32 37.35
CA ALA A 613 54.51 20.76 38.66
C ALA A 613 53.40 21.03 39.69
N ASN A 614 53.34 20.23 40.76
CA ASN A 614 52.41 20.44 41.86
C ASN A 614 52.61 21.82 42.52
N GLY A 615 51.52 22.59 42.67
CA GLY A 615 51.56 23.97 43.15
C GLY A 615 52.14 25.00 42.16
N GLU A 616 52.57 24.58 40.95
CA GLU A 616 53.06 25.51 39.93
C GLU A 616 51.93 26.43 39.45
N SER A 617 52.29 27.68 39.17
CA SER A 617 51.35 28.71 38.74
C SER A 617 51.62 29.16 37.31
N PHE A 618 50.57 29.32 36.51
CA PHE A 618 50.67 29.90 35.16
C PHE A 618 49.56 30.93 34.90
N GLN A 619 49.81 31.88 34.00
CA GLN A 619 48.84 32.90 33.65
C GLN A 619 47.92 32.39 32.52
N PHE A 620 46.61 32.54 32.69
CA PHE A 620 45.62 32.25 31.66
C PHE A 620 44.80 33.49 31.36
N SER A 621 44.57 33.76 30.07
CA SER A 621 43.75 34.86 29.59
C SER A 621 42.74 34.37 28.57
N VAL A 622 41.48 34.78 28.73
CA VAL A 622 40.39 34.47 27.79
C VAL A 622 39.65 35.74 27.42
N ARG A 623 39.42 35.92 26.12
CA ARG A 623 38.60 37.01 25.59
C ARG A 623 37.23 36.49 25.18
N MET A 624 36.19 37.10 25.74
CA MET A 624 34.78 36.75 25.52
C MET A 624 34.02 37.94 24.96
N ARG A 625 33.13 37.70 23.99
CA ARG A 625 32.25 38.73 23.40
C ARG A 625 30.85 38.66 23.98
N ASN A 626 30.26 39.81 24.33
CA ASN A 626 28.88 39.89 24.78
C ASN A 626 27.92 39.68 23.61
N ARG A 627 27.17 38.58 23.64
CA ARG A 627 26.13 38.22 22.67
C ARG A 627 24.72 38.30 23.28
N GLY A 628 24.60 38.72 24.54
CA GLY A 628 23.32 38.96 25.18
C GLY A 628 22.77 40.37 24.92
N THR A 629 21.58 40.66 25.46
CA THR A 629 21.01 42.02 25.44
C THR A 629 21.41 42.85 26.67
N THR A 630 21.93 42.22 27.72
CA THR A 630 22.32 42.88 28.96
C THR A 630 23.78 43.28 28.93
N THR A 631 24.07 44.55 29.20
CA THR A 631 25.43 45.06 29.42
C THR A 631 26.04 44.39 30.65
N TRP A 632 27.24 43.83 30.51
CA TRP A 632 27.97 43.30 31.66
C TRP A 632 28.67 44.46 32.37
N SER A 633 28.49 44.58 33.68
CA SER A 633 29.02 45.70 34.47
C SER A 633 29.12 45.32 35.95
N PRO A 634 29.79 46.11 36.80
CA PRO A 634 29.79 45.87 38.24
C PRO A 634 28.38 45.81 38.86
N GLN A 635 27.41 46.52 38.28
CA GLN A 635 26.01 46.53 38.73
C GLN A 635 25.21 45.33 38.22
N MET A 636 25.65 44.68 37.15
CA MET A 636 25.10 43.44 36.59
C MET A 636 26.25 42.44 36.38
N PRO A 637 26.79 41.87 37.47
CA PRO A 637 28.08 41.19 37.45
C PRO A 637 28.01 39.88 36.65
N VAL A 638 29.05 39.70 35.84
CA VAL A 638 29.35 38.48 35.11
C VAL A 638 30.75 38.05 35.50
N GLU A 639 30.93 36.76 35.76
CA GLU A 639 32.20 36.18 36.20
C GLU A 639 32.56 35.00 35.32
N LEU A 640 33.85 34.79 35.05
CA LEU A 640 34.33 33.55 34.46
C LEU A 640 34.46 32.49 35.55
N VAL A 641 33.81 31.35 35.38
CA VAL A 641 33.67 30.31 36.39
C VAL A 641 34.28 28.99 35.95
N SER A 642 35.03 28.35 36.84
CA SER A 642 35.64 27.04 36.61
C SER A 642 34.58 25.96 36.35
N GLN A 643 34.88 24.97 35.50
CA GLN A 643 34.00 23.84 35.17
C GLN A 643 34.61 22.51 35.61
N HIS A 644 33.79 21.45 35.63
CA HIS A 644 34.14 20.06 36.01
C HIS A 644 34.59 19.84 37.46
N PRO A 645 33.70 20.04 38.46
CA PRO A 645 32.33 20.58 38.39
C PRO A 645 32.32 22.12 38.44
N THR A 646 31.19 22.76 38.16
CA THR A 646 31.07 24.22 38.21
C THR A 646 31.46 24.79 39.58
N GLU A 647 32.22 25.90 39.61
CA GLU A 647 32.71 26.57 40.83
C GLU A 647 33.68 25.76 41.71
N ASN A 648 34.51 24.92 41.09
CA ASN A 648 35.58 24.23 41.81
C ASN A 648 36.81 25.13 42.03
N HIS A 649 37.63 24.78 43.03
CA HIS A 649 38.92 25.43 43.33
C HIS A 649 40.12 24.60 42.85
N LEU A 650 39.94 23.72 41.86
CA LEU A 650 40.97 22.80 41.40
C LEU A 650 42.23 23.55 40.94
N TRP A 651 42.03 24.72 40.31
CA TRP A 651 43.11 25.57 39.81
C TRP A 651 43.36 26.81 40.69
N GLY A 652 43.09 26.70 41.99
CA GLY A 652 43.30 27.75 43.01
C GLY A 652 42.21 28.83 43.06
N VAL A 653 41.45 29.02 41.98
CA VAL A 653 40.37 30.01 41.88
C VAL A 653 39.12 29.39 41.25
N ALA A 654 37.93 29.82 41.69
CA ALA A 654 36.66 29.35 41.13
C ALA A 654 35.97 30.37 40.21
N ARG A 655 36.15 31.67 40.51
CA ARG A 655 35.40 32.77 39.88
C ARG A 655 36.31 33.96 39.63
N ILE A 656 36.28 34.48 38.42
CA ILE A 656 37.06 35.64 38.00
C ILE A 656 36.08 36.75 37.60
N PRO A 657 35.96 37.84 38.38
CA PRO A 657 35.04 38.92 38.06
C PRO A 657 35.55 39.78 36.89
N LEU A 658 34.63 40.55 36.30
CA LEU A 658 35.00 41.67 35.44
C LEU A 658 35.85 42.69 36.20
N GLN A 659 36.65 43.48 35.47
CA GLN A 659 37.43 44.54 36.11
C GLN A 659 36.50 45.61 36.73
N PRO A 660 36.87 46.26 37.85
CA PRO A 660 35.98 47.10 38.66
C PRO A 660 35.29 48.29 37.97
N SER A 661 35.76 48.69 36.78
CA SER A 661 35.18 49.78 35.97
C SER A 661 34.79 49.33 34.56
N GLN A 662 34.84 48.03 34.28
CA GLN A 662 34.60 47.49 32.95
C GLN A 662 33.10 47.39 32.68
N VAL A 663 32.69 48.01 31.58
CA VAL A 663 31.33 47.94 31.06
C VAL A 663 31.44 47.30 29.67
N VAL A 664 30.68 46.24 29.43
CA VAL A 664 30.76 45.44 28.21
C VAL A 664 29.38 45.42 27.58
N ALA A 665 29.12 46.37 26.70
CA ALA A 665 27.84 46.48 26.01
C ALA A 665 27.61 45.27 25.08
N PRO A 666 26.36 44.99 24.67
CA PRO A 666 26.08 44.01 23.63
C PRO A 666 26.96 44.23 22.39
N GLY A 667 27.67 43.19 21.96
CA GLY A 667 28.60 43.23 20.83
C GLY A 667 30.05 43.59 21.18
N GLU A 668 30.34 44.06 22.40
CA GLU A 668 31.69 44.35 22.88
C GLU A 668 32.38 43.12 23.49
N GLU A 669 33.70 43.23 23.72
CA GLU A 669 34.54 42.14 24.21
C GLU A 669 35.16 42.46 25.57
N ALA A 670 35.35 41.43 26.40
CA ALA A 670 36.01 41.50 27.68
C ALA A 670 37.10 40.44 27.78
N THR A 671 38.24 40.80 28.35
CA THR A 671 39.34 39.86 28.62
C THR A 671 39.40 39.58 30.12
N PHE A 672 39.32 38.30 30.48
CA PHE A 672 39.50 37.80 31.83
C PHE A 672 40.91 37.21 31.93
N THR A 673 41.67 37.63 32.94
CA THR A 673 43.03 37.16 33.17
C THR A 673 43.19 36.78 34.62
N PHE A 674 43.75 35.60 34.89
CA PHE A 674 44.04 35.13 36.24
C PHE A 674 45.27 34.21 36.26
N THR A 675 45.78 33.97 37.45
CA THR A 675 46.84 32.98 37.70
C THR A 675 46.19 31.68 38.14
N ALA A 676 46.35 30.62 37.35
CA ALA A 676 45.92 29.27 37.69
C ALA A 676 47.02 28.59 38.52
N VAL A 677 46.66 27.93 39.61
CA VAL A 677 47.59 27.21 40.50
C VAL A 677 47.29 25.72 40.43
N ALA A 678 48.29 24.90 40.08
CA ALA A 678 48.13 23.46 39.96
C ALA A 678 47.80 22.79 41.31
N PRO A 679 46.94 21.75 41.33
CA PRO A 679 46.71 20.91 42.50
C PRO A 679 48.00 20.38 43.15
N ASP A 680 47.95 20.12 44.45
CA ASP A 680 49.10 19.53 45.18
C ASP A 680 49.31 18.04 44.89
N LEU A 681 48.24 17.35 44.48
CA LEU A 681 48.27 15.93 44.15
C LEU A 681 48.54 15.74 42.66
N THR A 682 49.46 14.82 42.37
CA THR A 682 49.75 14.43 40.98
C THR A 682 48.54 13.73 40.34
N GLY A 683 48.36 13.96 39.05
CA GLY A 683 47.20 13.44 38.33
C GLY A 683 46.89 14.23 37.06
N SER A 684 45.82 13.85 36.37
CA SER A 684 45.32 14.58 35.20
C SER A 684 44.04 15.31 35.56
N TYR A 685 44.01 16.62 35.30
CA TYR A 685 42.93 17.50 35.74
C TYR A 685 42.33 18.27 34.57
N PRO A 686 40.99 18.42 34.50
CA PRO A 686 40.34 19.22 33.47
C PRO A 686 40.60 20.71 33.69
N PHE A 687 40.74 21.46 32.60
CA PHE A 687 40.86 22.91 32.59
C PHE A 687 39.87 23.49 31.57
N GLU A 688 38.73 23.97 32.08
CA GLU A 688 37.67 24.61 31.29
C GLU A 688 36.96 25.66 32.14
N TRP A 689 36.58 26.76 31.50
CA TRP A 689 35.96 27.93 32.10
C TRP A 689 34.78 28.42 31.27
N ARG A 690 33.75 28.97 31.94
CA ARG A 690 32.56 29.51 31.28
C ARG A 690 32.00 30.70 32.06
N LEU A 691 31.43 31.69 31.37
CA LEU A 691 30.84 32.83 32.05
C LEU A 691 29.57 32.43 32.82
N ALA A 692 29.35 33.07 33.97
CA ALA A 692 28.14 32.93 34.78
C ALA A 692 27.62 34.27 35.26
N GLN A 693 26.31 34.33 35.46
CA GLN A 693 25.64 35.39 36.21
C GLN A 693 25.04 34.77 37.46
N GLY A 694 25.50 35.21 38.63
CA GLY A 694 25.23 34.50 39.88
C GLY A 694 25.68 33.04 39.79
N THR A 695 24.75 32.10 39.98
CA THR A 695 24.98 30.65 39.90
C THR A 695 24.72 30.06 38.51
N SER A 696 24.24 30.84 37.55
CA SER A 696 23.84 30.35 36.23
C SER A 696 24.91 30.60 35.18
N VAL A 697 25.53 29.53 34.67
CA VAL A 697 26.47 29.59 33.54
C VAL A 697 25.74 29.88 32.21
N PHE A 698 26.37 30.63 31.30
CA PHE A 698 25.79 31.00 30.01
C PHE A 698 26.85 31.14 28.90
N GLY A 699 26.38 31.20 27.64
CA GLY A 699 27.24 31.41 26.47
C GLY A 699 28.21 30.25 26.16
N GLN A 700 29.12 30.43 25.23
CA GLN A 700 30.19 29.46 24.93
C GLN A 700 31.22 29.42 26.08
N GLY A 701 31.77 28.25 26.39
CA GLY A 701 32.93 28.11 27.30
C GLY A 701 34.27 28.22 26.56
N THR A 702 35.37 28.21 27.30
CA THR A 702 36.72 28.00 26.73
C THR A 702 36.82 26.64 26.06
N THR A 703 37.77 26.47 25.15
CA THR A 703 38.13 25.14 24.63
C THR A 703 38.60 24.24 25.79
N PRO A 704 37.96 23.08 26.04
CA PRO A 704 38.33 22.19 27.13
C PRO A 704 39.74 21.64 26.98
N ARG A 705 40.52 21.56 28.06
CA ARG A 705 41.87 20.97 28.11
C ARG A 705 41.99 19.99 29.27
N THR A 706 42.98 19.10 29.19
CA THR A 706 43.42 18.26 30.30
C THR A 706 44.88 18.57 30.57
N VAL A 707 45.22 18.90 31.81
CA VAL A 707 46.58 19.26 32.22
C VAL A 707 47.10 18.18 33.18
N VAL A 708 48.33 17.73 32.95
CA VAL A 708 49.00 16.75 33.81
C VAL A 708 49.76 17.49 34.92
N VAL A 709 49.46 17.16 36.17
CA VAL A 709 50.21 17.61 37.33
C VAL A 709 51.19 16.51 37.72
N SER A 710 52.48 16.80 37.59
CA SER A 710 53.57 15.90 37.97
C SER A 710 54.29 16.41 39.22
N PRO A 711 55.07 15.57 39.93
CA PRO A 711 55.96 16.07 40.98
C PRO A 711 56.89 17.14 40.39
N PRO A 712 57.48 18.01 41.24
CA PRO A 712 58.54 18.87 40.76
C PRO A 712 59.66 17.97 40.29
N LEU A 713 60.21 18.25 39.11
CA LEU A 713 61.36 17.52 38.60
C LEU A 713 62.51 17.67 39.60
N THR A 714 62.78 16.61 40.37
CA THR A 714 63.97 16.52 41.21
C THR A 714 65.14 16.10 40.32
N CYS A 715 66.36 16.40 40.74
CA CYS A 715 67.55 15.95 40.00
C CYS A 715 67.61 14.43 39.82
N ASP A 716 66.88 13.68 40.65
CA ASP A 716 66.79 12.22 40.60
C ASP A 716 65.69 11.70 39.64
N SER A 717 64.81 12.57 39.13
CA SER A 717 63.61 12.19 38.35
C SER A 717 63.47 12.91 36.99
N CYS A 718 64.47 13.69 36.60
CA CYS A 718 64.51 14.44 35.35
C CYS A 718 65.52 13.86 34.35
N THR A 719 65.36 14.18 33.07
CA THR A 719 66.30 13.81 32.01
C THR A 719 67.25 14.97 31.73
N TRP A 720 68.54 14.79 32.01
CA TRP A 720 69.53 15.86 31.86
C TRP A 720 69.59 16.36 30.41
N GLY A 721 69.36 17.67 30.22
CA GLY A 721 69.32 18.32 28.90
C GLY A 721 67.94 18.42 28.23
N LEU A 722 66.89 17.84 28.82
CA LEU A 722 65.50 17.98 28.35
C LEU A 722 64.67 18.82 29.32
N ASP A 723 64.63 18.42 30.59
CA ASP A 723 63.67 18.95 31.57
C ASP A 723 64.26 19.14 32.99
N CYS A 724 65.54 18.83 33.22
CA CYS A 724 66.17 19.07 34.52
C CYS A 724 66.29 20.57 34.90
N PRO A 725 65.98 20.95 36.16
CA PRO A 725 66.28 22.27 36.69
C PRO A 725 67.77 22.62 36.53
N GLN A 726 68.09 23.87 36.18
CA GLN A 726 69.49 24.32 35.99
C GLN A 726 70.34 24.26 37.27
N THR A 727 69.73 24.04 38.42
CA THR A 727 70.39 23.84 39.71
C THR A 727 70.85 22.41 39.94
N CYS A 728 70.51 21.47 39.05
CA CYS A 728 70.93 20.08 39.18
C CYS A 728 72.40 19.90 38.76
N PRO A 729 73.20 19.17 39.54
CA PRO A 729 74.57 18.85 39.15
C PRO A 729 74.54 18.05 37.83
N PRO A 730 75.49 18.28 36.90
CA PRO A 730 75.67 17.41 35.74
C PRO A 730 75.86 15.96 36.20
N PRO A 731 75.36 14.95 35.46
CA PRO A 731 75.56 13.56 35.83
C PRO A 731 77.05 13.31 35.97
N ILE A 732 77.47 12.76 37.10
CA ILE A 732 78.83 12.24 37.26
C ILE A 732 78.86 10.95 36.44
N GLU A 733 79.74 10.88 35.42
CA GLU A 733 79.89 9.73 34.51
C GLU A 733 80.06 8.39 35.24
#